data_AF-A0A2N0RQ57-F1
#
_entry.id   AF-A0A2N0RQ57-F1
#
_cell.length_a   1.000
_cell.length_b   1.000
_cell.length_c   1.000
_cell.angle_alpha   90.00
_cell.angle_beta   90.00
_cell.angle_gamma   90.00
#
_symmetry.space_group_name_H-M   'P 1'
#
loop_
_entity.id
_entity.type
_entity.pdbx_description
1 polymer ?
#
loop_
_entity_poly.entity_id
_entity_poly.type
_entity_poly.pdbx_seq_one_letter_code
_entity_poly.pdbx_strand_id
1 'polypeptide(L)'
;MDIVNTSSEKSFDPTPRLKSSPIPIKFIPFNLDDTNCIYCGEKYIKTLLSSSKKYCKKCLSHYVIDITDNNIYLDVHYTMDLECNEHEISRTKIPQSIQECCGNCVRILCFKPIDKLEFNEKNFNLYNKVIESERNCKLCGKSFHQGTDEKNMKQFKLCSDCYLISSGLMESTLVKKQISILYLPWWYDEFSCDSCYSKLIFTSDYQKYCEICCIFYVGCRYCLTTNIYFGPIDQSQCKKCKRMKRISLISEYSDGLDDFLFNNVIYDRLSKFTSFKFENIIKNIDKNFEPRKILDSVFNKNPDILEKKFVRSIRWIPYFQFKGIKEMTKGGYGIIYKATWLNKDDVLNSYKNETVILKRFENSKHIGKYFLNELKSLQHCFENYNNYNGYIIETYGFTKVPELGDYILVMRYASGGDLHKHLQKNFTNITWIQKIDILNQVSNGLNTIHDKKFMHRDFHSGNILYDCSRDRWNKYRQKWKIGDLGLSQAVNNISSNNEIYGVIPYIAPEIFKGSKFSQKSDIYGFGMIMWELTTGCKPFANDEHDIHLIYKILDGERPKITDDTPECYATLMMSCWDPDPKKRPSVKSIHKTFKIFDSWVYIADFNQAEAKRKKLIESKKLGPEFAEKRHSEAIYTSRPLSALISKCSSVYSSSTISFGSNYISKLDTGR
;
A
#
# COMPACT_ATOMS: atom_id res chain seq x y z
N MET A 1 8.45 32.25 22.99
CA MET A 1 9.54 31.72 23.85
C MET A 1 10.57 31.11 22.94
N ASP A 2 11.80 31.55 23.11
CA ASP A 2 12.70 31.84 21.98
C ASP A 2 13.24 30.64 21.24
N ILE A 3 13.21 30.78 19.91
CA ILE A 3 13.87 29.92 18.94
C ILE A 3 15.37 30.15 19.09
N VAL A 4 16.05 29.24 19.79
CA VAL A 4 17.51 29.18 19.76
C VAL A 4 17.92 28.64 18.39
N ASN A 5 18.27 29.57 17.49
CA ASN A 5 19.14 29.32 16.35
C ASN A 5 20.40 28.60 16.83
N THR A 6 20.48 27.29 16.64
CA THR A 6 21.74 26.54 16.75
C THR A 6 22.43 26.52 15.39
N SER A 7 22.74 27.70 14.87
CA SER A 7 23.84 27.89 13.93
C SER A 7 25.16 27.80 14.72
N SER A 8 25.58 26.57 15.02
CA SER A 8 26.99 26.28 15.19
C SER A 8 27.25 24.93 14.53
N GLU A 9 28.02 24.94 13.45
CA GLU A 9 28.57 23.74 12.81
C GLU A 9 29.55 23.04 13.75
N LYS A 10 29.07 22.47 14.86
CA LYS A 10 29.76 21.32 15.44
C LYS A 10 29.58 20.20 14.41
N SER A 11 30.66 19.85 13.71
CA SER A 11 30.66 18.79 12.71
C SER A 11 30.10 17.51 13.32
N PHE A 12 28.85 17.16 13.00
CA PHE A 12 28.26 15.91 13.44
C PHE A 12 29.09 14.75 12.86
N ASP A 13 29.76 13.99 13.72
CA ASP A 13 30.46 12.76 13.36
C ASP A 13 29.62 11.56 13.84
N PRO A 14 29.11 10.71 12.93
CA PRO A 14 28.33 9.53 13.32
C PRO A 14 29.13 8.51 14.15
N THR A 15 30.45 8.48 14.02
CA THR A 15 31.32 7.56 14.78
C THR A 15 32.55 8.29 15.31
N PRO A 16 32.41 9.19 16.29
CA PRO A 16 33.44 10.15 16.72
C PRO A 16 34.69 9.51 17.31
N ARG A 17 34.62 8.24 17.72
CA ARG A 17 35.73 7.47 18.28
C ARG A 17 36.49 6.63 17.24
N LEU A 18 36.02 6.59 16.00
CA LEU A 18 36.69 5.94 14.88
C LEU A 18 37.26 6.99 13.94
N LYS A 19 38.37 6.73 13.26
CA LYS A 19 38.82 7.58 12.14
C LYS A 19 38.17 7.12 10.83
N SER A 20 38.20 7.98 9.81
CA SER A 20 37.85 7.56 8.46
C SER A 20 39.05 6.86 7.85
N SER A 21 38.87 5.68 7.27
CA SER A 21 39.96 4.96 6.62
C SER A 21 40.60 5.80 5.51
N PRO A 22 41.94 5.76 5.34
CA PRO A 22 42.62 6.43 4.24
C PRO A 22 42.29 5.77 2.89
N ILE A 23 42.02 4.46 2.89
CA ILE A 23 41.69 3.66 1.71
C ILE A 23 40.28 3.04 1.81
N PRO A 24 39.63 2.67 0.70
CA PRO A 24 38.31 2.04 0.76
C PRO A 24 38.34 0.65 1.42
N ILE A 25 37.38 0.38 2.31
CA ILE A 25 37.17 -0.93 2.94
C ILE A 25 36.40 -1.82 1.96
N LYS A 26 37.13 -2.62 1.18
CA LYS A 26 36.61 -3.43 0.06
C LYS A 26 36.23 -4.87 0.44
N PHE A 27 36.65 -5.34 1.61
CA PHE A 27 36.49 -6.74 2.01
C PHE A 27 35.11 -7.07 2.61
N ILE A 28 34.25 -6.09 2.89
CA ILE A 28 32.89 -6.30 3.42
C ILE A 28 31.87 -6.18 2.27
N PRO A 29 30.94 -7.13 2.06
CA PRO A 29 29.91 -6.99 1.03
C PRO A 29 28.91 -5.89 1.38
N PHE A 30 28.26 -5.30 0.37
CA PHE A 30 27.10 -4.41 0.56
C PHE A 30 25.75 -5.11 0.35
N ASN A 31 25.81 -6.30 -0.25
CA ASN A 31 24.71 -7.22 -0.44
C ASN A 31 25.03 -8.54 0.28
N LEU A 32 24.27 -8.86 1.33
CA LEU A 32 24.45 -10.11 2.07
C LEU A 32 24.27 -11.38 1.21
N ASP A 33 23.51 -11.28 0.10
CA ASP A 33 23.30 -12.40 -0.83
C ASP A 33 24.51 -12.69 -1.73
N ASP A 34 25.50 -11.79 -1.79
CA ASP A 34 26.70 -12.03 -2.59
C ASP A 34 27.47 -13.25 -2.08
N THR A 35 27.85 -14.13 -3.02
CA THR A 35 28.64 -15.33 -2.75
C THR A 35 30.12 -15.08 -2.96
N ASN A 36 30.48 -14.28 -3.97
CA ASN A 36 31.84 -13.97 -4.37
C ASN A 36 32.13 -12.48 -4.20
N CYS A 37 33.39 -12.17 -3.87
CA CYS A 37 33.88 -10.82 -3.73
C CYS A 37 33.94 -10.12 -5.08
N ILE A 38 33.19 -9.03 -5.21
CA ILE A 38 33.13 -8.21 -6.42
C ILE A 38 34.48 -7.60 -6.84
N TYR A 39 35.46 -7.57 -5.95
CA TYR A 39 36.76 -6.94 -6.20
C TYR A 39 37.83 -7.92 -6.66
N CYS A 40 37.83 -9.16 -6.14
CA CYS A 40 38.88 -10.13 -6.43
C CYS A 40 38.35 -11.49 -6.91
N GLY A 41 37.03 -11.68 -7.00
CA GLY A 41 36.39 -12.92 -7.44
C GLY A 41 36.33 -14.02 -6.38
N GLU A 42 37.14 -13.94 -5.32
CA GLU A 42 37.20 -14.97 -4.27
C GLU A 42 35.89 -15.09 -3.49
N LYS A 43 35.57 -16.30 -3.04
CA LYS A 43 34.37 -16.55 -2.24
C LYS A 43 34.44 -15.79 -0.92
N TYR A 44 33.34 -15.14 -0.55
CA TYR A 44 33.19 -14.54 0.77
C TYR A 44 33.16 -15.64 1.85
N ILE A 45 33.86 -15.41 2.96
CA ILE A 45 33.93 -16.34 4.11
C ILE A 45 33.08 -15.75 5.23
N LYS A 46 32.31 -16.60 5.93
CA LYS A 46 31.51 -16.18 7.09
C LYS A 46 32.41 -15.81 8.28
N THR A 47 31.97 -14.87 9.12
CA THR A 47 32.65 -14.62 10.39
C THR A 47 32.43 -15.79 11.35
N LEU A 48 33.35 -15.99 12.30
CA LEU A 48 33.36 -17.21 13.14
C LEU A 48 32.18 -17.27 14.13
N LEU A 49 31.75 -16.12 14.63
CA LEU A 49 30.70 -15.97 15.65
C LEU A 49 29.41 -15.34 15.11
N SER A 50 29.28 -15.15 13.80
CA SER A 50 28.02 -14.70 13.18
C SER A 50 27.83 -15.35 11.81
N SER A 51 26.78 -16.16 11.63
CA SER A 51 26.54 -16.79 10.32
C SER A 51 25.99 -15.84 9.26
N SER A 52 25.56 -14.64 9.67
CA SER A 52 24.89 -13.66 8.81
C SER A 52 25.88 -12.75 8.09
N LYS A 53 27.09 -12.52 8.63
CA LYS A 53 28.10 -11.68 7.98
C LYS A 53 29.16 -12.47 7.27
N LYS A 54 29.71 -11.84 6.23
CA LYS A 54 30.81 -12.39 5.44
C LYS A 54 31.88 -11.32 5.18
N TYR A 55 33.09 -11.76 4.90
CA TYR A 55 34.19 -10.91 4.46
C TYR A 55 35.11 -11.65 3.50
N CYS A 56 35.84 -10.90 2.68
CA CYS A 56 36.81 -11.44 1.75
C CYS A 56 38.20 -11.45 2.41
N LYS A 57 38.75 -12.63 2.68
CA LYS A 57 40.06 -12.78 3.34
C LYS A 57 41.19 -12.13 2.52
N LYS A 58 41.21 -12.31 1.20
CA LYS A 58 42.21 -11.72 0.30
C LYS A 58 42.20 -10.18 0.34
N CYS A 59 41.01 -9.59 0.21
CA CYS A 59 40.87 -8.13 0.29
C CYS A 59 41.14 -7.57 1.69
N LEU A 60 40.88 -8.34 2.75
CA LEU A 60 41.24 -7.96 4.12
C LEU A 60 42.76 -7.94 4.28
N SER A 61 43.44 -8.97 3.79
CA SER A 61 44.90 -9.07 3.84
C SER A 61 45.56 -7.87 3.17
N HIS A 62 45.13 -7.53 1.93
CA HIS A 62 45.61 -6.32 1.25
C HIS A 62 45.29 -5.04 2.03
N TYR A 63 44.08 -4.92 2.58
CA TYR A 63 43.70 -3.73 3.36
C TYR A 63 44.57 -3.53 4.62
N VAL A 64 44.96 -4.61 5.30
CA VAL A 64 45.84 -4.54 6.48
C VAL A 64 47.26 -4.13 6.08
N ILE A 65 47.76 -4.63 4.94
CA ILE A 65 49.10 -4.28 4.40
C ILE A 65 49.15 -2.82 3.95
N ASP A 66 48.09 -2.34 3.30
CA ASP A 66 48.06 -1.02 2.66
C ASP A 66 47.82 0.14 3.65
N ILE A 67 47.41 -0.14 4.89
CA ILE A 67 47.23 0.89 5.93
C ILE A 67 48.53 1.13 6.68
N THR A 68 49.01 2.36 6.63
CA THR A 68 50.30 2.75 7.17
C THR A 68 50.25 3.39 8.56
N ASP A 69 49.07 3.54 9.15
CA ASP A 69 48.91 4.19 10.46
C ASP A 69 48.09 3.35 11.47
N ASN A 70 48.33 3.63 12.75
CA ASN A 70 47.80 2.86 13.88
C ASN A 70 46.44 3.37 14.38
N ASN A 71 45.67 4.12 13.57
CA ASN A 71 44.36 4.58 13.99
C ASN A 71 43.32 3.44 14.02
N ILE A 72 42.28 3.60 14.85
CA ILE A 72 41.14 2.68 14.89
C ILE A 72 40.15 3.08 13.80
N TYR A 73 40.08 2.26 12.76
CA TYR A 73 39.18 2.44 11.62
C TYR A 73 37.90 1.59 11.70
N LEU A 74 37.97 0.48 12.42
CA LEU A 74 36.96 -0.56 12.46
C LEU A 74 36.75 -1.00 13.90
N ASP A 75 35.50 -1.20 14.30
CA ASP A 75 35.15 -1.87 15.55
C ASP A 75 34.91 -3.35 15.24
N VAL A 76 35.95 -4.17 15.45
CA VAL A 76 35.96 -5.58 15.05
C VAL A 76 36.60 -6.44 16.13
N HIS A 77 36.06 -7.65 16.28
CA HIS A 77 36.67 -8.72 17.07
C HIS A 77 37.34 -9.71 16.14
N TYR A 78 38.58 -10.08 16.44
CA TYR A 78 39.38 -10.98 15.63
C TYR A 78 40.22 -11.92 16.50
N THR A 79 40.71 -12.98 15.89
CA THR A 79 41.65 -13.92 16.48
C THR A 79 42.77 -14.21 15.47
N MET A 80 43.90 -14.74 15.94
CA MET A 80 45.00 -15.15 15.08
C MET A 80 45.04 -16.67 14.95
N ASP A 81 45.19 -17.16 13.72
CA ASP A 81 45.56 -18.55 13.48
C ASP A 81 47.03 -18.72 13.92
N LEU A 82 47.28 -19.55 14.94
CA LEU A 82 48.60 -19.73 15.58
C LEU A 82 49.61 -20.54 14.73
N GLU A 83 49.20 -21.03 13.56
CA GLU A 83 49.99 -21.88 12.65
C GLU A 83 50.47 -21.09 11.42
N CYS A 84 51.08 -19.93 11.66
CA CYS A 84 51.60 -19.03 10.62
C CYS A 84 53.10 -19.34 10.39
N ASN A 85 53.45 -20.10 9.34
CA ASN A 85 54.84 -20.53 9.08
C ASN A 85 55.78 -19.41 8.58
N GLU A 86 55.26 -18.20 8.32
CA GLU A 86 56.02 -17.10 7.73
C GLU A 86 56.68 -16.17 8.78
N HIS A 87 56.30 -16.23 10.07
CA HIS A 87 56.84 -15.35 11.11
C HIS A 87 56.84 -16.02 12.50
N GLU A 88 57.89 -15.82 13.30
CA GLU A 88 57.85 -16.07 14.76
C GLU A 88 56.93 -15.04 15.43
N ILE A 89 55.65 -15.36 15.57
CA ILE A 89 54.75 -14.54 16.39
C ILE A 89 55.21 -14.69 17.84
N SER A 90 55.70 -13.61 18.45
CA SER A 90 55.97 -13.53 19.88
C SER A 90 54.73 -13.99 20.65
N ARG A 91 54.79 -15.17 21.26
CA ARG A 91 53.68 -15.86 21.94
C ARG A 91 53.16 -15.12 23.19
N THR A 92 53.68 -13.93 23.51
CA THR A 92 53.44 -13.21 24.76
C THR A 92 52.74 -11.85 24.61
N LYS A 93 52.54 -11.32 23.39
CA LYS A 93 51.80 -10.07 23.17
C LYS A 93 50.50 -10.30 22.39
N ILE A 94 49.36 -9.99 23.01
CA ILE A 94 48.06 -9.94 22.35
C ILE A 94 48.01 -8.66 21.50
N PRO A 95 47.78 -8.73 20.18
CA PRO A 95 47.70 -7.55 19.31
C PRO A 95 46.57 -6.60 19.76
N GLN A 96 46.87 -5.30 19.88
CA GLN A 96 45.88 -4.28 20.27
C GLN A 96 45.04 -3.78 19.08
N SER A 97 45.56 -3.95 17.87
CA SER A 97 44.92 -3.52 16.61
C SER A 97 45.07 -4.59 15.51
N ILE A 98 44.17 -4.60 14.52
CA ILE A 98 44.22 -5.58 13.41
C ILE A 98 45.48 -5.38 12.54
N GLN A 99 46.06 -4.17 12.59
CA GLN A 99 47.29 -3.76 11.93
C GLN A 99 48.55 -4.43 12.50
N GLU A 100 48.50 -4.90 13.74
CA GLU A 100 49.60 -5.64 14.38
C GLU A 100 49.65 -7.12 13.96
N CYS A 101 48.73 -7.56 13.10
CA CYS A 101 48.58 -8.94 12.69
C CYS A 101 48.96 -9.14 11.21
N CYS A 102 49.53 -10.30 10.87
CA CYS A 102 49.68 -10.72 9.48
C CYS A 102 48.30 -10.93 8.83
N GLY A 103 48.04 -10.27 7.70
CA GLY A 103 46.75 -10.32 6.98
C GLY A 103 46.28 -11.73 6.60
N ASN A 104 47.19 -12.70 6.47
CA ASN A 104 46.87 -14.10 6.21
C ASN A 104 46.49 -14.91 7.46
N CYS A 105 46.89 -14.42 8.63
CA CYS A 105 46.77 -15.10 9.92
C CYS A 105 45.64 -14.50 10.79
N VAL A 106 44.97 -13.43 10.33
CA VAL A 106 43.75 -12.87 10.97
C VAL A 106 42.49 -13.63 10.55
N ARG A 107 41.69 -14.05 11.55
CA ARG A 107 40.29 -14.46 11.37
C ARG A 107 39.36 -13.50 12.10
N ILE A 108 38.38 -12.97 11.37
CA ILE A 108 37.35 -12.10 11.97
C ILE A 108 36.32 -12.95 12.71
N LEU A 109 36.17 -12.66 14.00
CA LEU A 109 35.16 -13.28 14.86
C LEU A 109 33.78 -12.68 14.57
N CYS A 110 33.68 -11.35 14.55
CA CYS A 110 32.47 -10.58 14.22
C CYS A 110 32.79 -9.10 13.97
N PHE A 111 31.94 -8.41 13.20
CA PHE A 111 31.99 -6.97 12.95
C PHE A 111 30.95 -6.25 13.81
N LYS A 112 31.34 -5.20 14.52
CA LYS A 112 30.36 -4.22 15.00
C LYS A 112 30.07 -3.21 13.89
N PRO A 113 28.82 -2.75 13.73
CA PRO A 113 27.80 -2.72 14.78
C PRO A 113 26.50 -3.54 14.57
N ILE A 114 26.34 -4.33 13.50
CA ILE A 114 25.06 -5.01 13.17
C ILE A 114 25.07 -6.52 13.49
N ASP A 115 26.18 -7.06 14.01
CA ASP A 115 26.27 -8.51 14.21
C ASP A 115 25.33 -9.02 15.30
N LYS A 116 24.56 -10.05 14.94
CA LYS A 116 23.94 -10.95 15.90
C LYS A 116 24.94 -12.07 16.17
N LEU A 117 25.27 -12.27 17.44
CA LEU A 117 26.17 -13.36 17.84
C LEU A 117 25.38 -14.67 17.80
N GLU A 118 25.97 -15.67 17.15
CA GLU A 118 25.42 -17.02 17.12
C GLU A 118 26.24 -17.93 18.02
N PHE A 119 25.53 -18.64 18.89
CA PHE A 119 26.12 -19.64 19.76
C PHE A 119 26.51 -20.87 18.93
N ASN A 120 27.77 -21.27 19.01
CA ASN A 120 28.26 -22.52 18.42
C ASN A 120 29.12 -23.23 19.47
N GLU A 121 28.77 -24.47 19.81
CA GLU A 121 29.47 -25.29 20.80
C GLU A 121 30.98 -25.39 20.53
N LYS A 122 31.39 -25.40 19.26
CA LYS A 122 32.82 -25.47 18.86
C LYS A 122 33.63 -24.23 19.23
N ASN A 123 32.99 -23.07 19.42
CA ASN A 123 33.65 -21.78 19.67
C ASN A 123 33.22 -21.16 21.02
N PHE A 124 32.70 -21.96 21.95
CA PHE A 124 32.15 -21.50 23.24
C PHE A 124 33.07 -20.55 24.01
N ASN A 125 34.36 -20.91 24.11
CA ASN A 125 35.36 -20.11 24.83
C ASN A 125 35.60 -18.75 24.16
N LEU A 126 35.63 -18.70 22.82
CA LEU A 126 35.78 -17.44 22.07
C LEU A 126 34.53 -16.57 22.21
N TYR A 127 33.35 -17.17 22.16
CA TYR A 127 32.08 -16.49 22.36
C TYR A 127 32.02 -15.82 23.74
N ASN A 128 32.33 -16.55 24.82
CA ASN A 128 32.32 -15.98 26.17
C ASN A 128 33.32 -14.84 26.34
N LYS A 129 34.53 -14.97 25.78
CA LYS A 129 35.52 -13.87 25.78
C LYS A 129 35.00 -12.62 25.10
N VAL A 130 34.33 -12.75 23.96
CA VAL A 130 33.72 -11.60 23.25
C VAL A 130 32.62 -10.99 24.11
N ILE A 131 31.68 -11.78 24.65
CA ILE A 131 30.61 -11.28 25.52
C ILE A 131 31.15 -10.58 26.78
N GLU A 132 32.18 -11.14 27.43
CA GLU A 132 32.81 -10.53 28.60
C GLU A 132 33.51 -9.20 28.26
N SER A 133 34.24 -9.16 27.15
CA SER A 133 34.87 -7.92 26.67
C SER A 133 33.85 -6.83 26.34
N GLU A 134 32.61 -7.23 26.10
CA GLU A 134 31.49 -6.38 25.70
C GLU A 134 30.60 -5.96 26.87
N ARG A 135 31.05 -6.16 28.12
CA ARG A 135 30.43 -5.51 29.29
C ARG A 135 30.61 -3.99 29.28
N ASN A 136 31.71 -3.52 28.68
CA ASN A 136 32.02 -2.11 28.52
C ASN A 136 32.17 -1.79 27.04
N CYS A 137 31.84 -0.55 26.64
CA CYS A 137 32.09 -0.10 25.28
C CYS A 137 33.61 -0.02 25.02
N LYS A 138 34.11 -0.81 24.05
CA LYS A 138 35.54 -0.82 23.65
C LYS A 138 36.08 0.56 23.25
N LEU A 139 35.23 1.44 22.72
CA LEU A 139 35.64 2.75 22.19
C LEU A 139 35.71 3.86 23.25
N CYS A 140 34.94 3.79 24.34
CA CYS A 140 34.91 4.84 25.38
C CYS A 140 35.04 4.34 26.82
N GLY A 141 35.09 3.03 27.03
CA GLY A 141 35.22 2.39 28.35
C GLY A 141 33.97 2.42 29.23
N LYS A 142 32.89 3.08 28.81
CA LYS A 142 31.65 3.16 29.61
C LYS A 142 31.01 1.77 29.73
N SER A 143 30.61 1.41 30.95
CA SER A 143 29.91 0.15 31.22
C SER A 143 28.49 0.16 30.67
N PHE A 144 28.05 -0.99 30.19
CA PHE A 144 26.65 -1.22 29.91
C PHE A 144 25.97 -1.68 31.21
N HIS A 145 24.91 -0.99 31.63
CA HIS A 145 23.97 -1.62 32.57
C HIS A 145 23.23 -2.73 31.82
N GLN A 146 23.45 -3.99 32.20
CA GLN A 146 22.67 -5.11 31.71
C GLN A 146 22.29 -6.00 32.89
N GLY A 147 20.98 -6.19 33.08
CA GLY A 147 20.45 -7.26 33.92
C GLY A 147 20.81 -8.64 33.35
N THR A 148 20.67 -9.66 34.18
CA THR A 148 21.19 -11.03 34.03
C THR A 148 20.47 -11.90 32.97
N ASP A 149 19.70 -11.33 32.05
CA ASP A 149 18.90 -12.09 31.08
C ASP A 149 19.75 -12.63 29.90
N GLU A 150 19.92 -13.94 29.81
CA GLU A 150 20.67 -14.64 28.74
C GLU A 150 20.12 -14.37 27.31
N LYS A 151 18.82 -14.10 27.16
CA LYS A 151 18.24 -13.72 25.85
C LYS A 151 18.72 -12.36 25.36
N ASN A 152 19.07 -11.44 26.27
CA ASN A 152 19.54 -10.08 25.94
C ASN A 152 21.02 -10.03 25.52
N MET A 153 21.78 -11.12 25.69
CA MET A 153 23.21 -11.20 25.33
C MET A 153 23.49 -11.58 23.87
N LYS A 154 22.47 -11.98 23.09
CA LYS A 154 22.67 -12.49 21.71
C LYS A 154 22.82 -11.40 20.64
N GLN A 155 22.53 -10.14 20.95
CA GLN A 155 22.60 -9.02 20.00
C GLN A 155 23.52 -7.93 20.53
N PHE A 156 24.45 -7.45 19.69
CA PHE A 156 25.32 -6.35 20.07
C PHE A 156 24.52 -5.06 20.29
N LYS A 157 24.79 -4.42 21.44
CA LYS A 157 24.33 -3.04 21.70
C LYS A 157 25.43 -2.06 21.34
N LEU A 158 25.02 -0.90 20.83
CA LEU A 158 25.89 0.23 20.56
C LEU A 158 25.80 1.24 21.69
N CYS A 159 26.94 1.81 22.05
CA CYS A 159 27.01 2.94 22.95
C CYS A 159 26.58 4.20 22.21
N SER A 160 25.56 4.90 22.72
CA SER A 160 25.04 6.11 22.09
C SER A 160 26.05 7.28 22.08
N ASP A 161 27.10 7.24 22.90
CA ASP A 161 28.20 8.22 22.84
C ASP A 161 29.22 7.95 21.71
N CYS A 162 29.26 6.72 21.18
CA CYS A 162 30.25 6.29 20.18
C CYS A 162 29.62 6.07 18.80
N TYR A 163 28.30 5.86 18.75
CA TYR A 163 27.53 5.62 17.54
C TYR A 163 26.34 6.57 17.53
N LEU A 164 26.49 7.69 16.84
CA LEU A 164 25.53 8.77 16.79
C LEU A 164 24.65 8.63 15.54
N ILE A 165 23.35 8.54 15.76
CA ILE A 165 22.35 8.62 14.69
C ILE A 165 21.88 10.07 14.60
N SER A 166 21.74 10.59 13.39
CA SER A 166 21.06 11.87 13.16
C SER A 166 20.10 11.77 12.00
N SER A 167 19.19 12.73 11.93
CA SER A 167 18.32 12.95 10.79
C SER A 167 18.45 14.38 10.29
N GLY A 168 17.92 14.66 9.11
CA GLY A 168 17.78 16.02 8.62
C GLY A 168 16.83 16.09 7.43
N LEU A 169 16.73 17.30 6.89
CA LEU A 169 16.03 17.59 5.64
C LEU A 169 17.05 18.03 4.59
N MET A 170 16.79 17.65 3.34
CA MET A 170 17.59 18.05 2.19
C MET A 170 16.65 18.37 1.04
N GLU A 171 16.97 19.40 0.25
CA GLU A 171 16.29 19.65 -1.00
C GLU A 171 16.80 18.69 -2.07
N SER A 172 15.90 17.91 -2.66
CA SER A 172 16.23 17.08 -3.82
C SER A 172 16.24 17.93 -5.08
N THR A 173 17.37 17.99 -5.76
CA THR A 173 17.53 18.67 -7.06
C THR A 173 16.65 18.07 -8.16
N LEU A 174 16.33 16.77 -8.04
CA LEU A 174 15.55 16.03 -9.04
C LEU A 174 14.07 16.38 -8.99
N VAL A 175 13.51 16.61 -7.79
CA VAL A 175 12.07 16.81 -7.59
C VAL A 175 11.72 18.16 -6.96
N LYS A 176 12.72 19.00 -6.66
CA LYS A 176 12.59 20.33 -6.05
C LYS A 176 11.72 20.32 -4.79
N LYS A 177 11.87 19.29 -3.96
CA LYS A 177 11.14 19.09 -2.70
C LYS A 177 12.10 18.71 -1.58
N GLN A 178 11.72 19.08 -0.36
CA GLN A 178 12.40 18.62 0.84
C GLN A 178 12.12 17.14 1.07
N ILE A 179 13.18 16.36 1.23
CA ILE A 179 13.14 14.95 1.58
C ILE A 179 13.86 14.74 2.91
N SER A 180 13.40 13.76 3.67
CA SER A 180 14.07 13.36 4.91
C SER A 180 15.30 12.50 4.61
N ILE A 181 16.33 12.65 5.43
CA ILE A 181 17.51 11.81 5.44
C ILE A 181 17.77 11.28 6.85
N LEU A 182 18.19 10.02 6.93
CA LEU A 182 18.64 9.37 8.16
C LEU A 182 20.11 8.96 7.99
N TYR A 183 20.97 9.42 8.90
CA TYR A 183 22.39 9.12 8.92
C TYR A 183 22.65 7.99 9.91
N LEU A 184 22.97 6.81 9.41
CA LEU A 184 23.29 5.64 10.23
C LEU A 184 24.79 5.54 10.45
N PRO A 185 25.25 5.33 11.70
CA PRO A 185 26.66 5.17 12.02
C PRO A 185 27.19 3.76 11.65
N TRP A 186 26.54 3.06 10.73
CA TRP A 186 26.87 1.69 10.35
C TRP A 186 26.63 1.33 8.89
N TRP A 187 27.24 0.21 8.47
CA TRP A 187 27.19 -0.33 7.12
C TRP A 187 25.96 -1.22 6.94
N TYR A 188 24.96 -0.72 6.22
CA TYR A 188 23.69 -1.41 6.03
C TYR A 188 23.74 -2.31 4.79
N ASP A 189 23.85 -3.62 4.98
CA ASP A 189 24.12 -4.63 3.95
C ASP A 189 22.92 -5.53 3.57
N GLU A 190 21.73 -5.25 4.14
CA GLU A 190 20.49 -5.97 3.84
C GLU A 190 20.13 -5.94 2.34
N PHE A 191 19.55 -7.03 1.83
CA PHE A 191 19.14 -7.16 0.42
C PHE A 191 17.65 -6.85 0.20
N SER A 192 16.89 -6.58 1.26
CA SER A 192 15.45 -6.28 1.21
C SER A 192 15.12 -4.94 1.87
N CYS A 193 14.08 -4.27 1.37
CA CYS A 193 13.65 -2.97 1.89
C CYS A 193 12.97 -3.14 3.25
N ASP A 194 13.39 -2.37 4.26
CA ASP A 194 12.75 -2.39 5.57
C ASP A 194 11.28 -1.90 5.55
N SER A 195 10.86 -1.09 4.58
CA SER A 195 9.49 -0.60 4.55
C SER A 195 8.49 -1.54 3.87
N CYS A 196 8.89 -2.28 2.83
CA CYS A 196 7.95 -3.09 2.03
C CYS A 196 8.42 -4.53 1.78
N TYR A 197 9.60 -4.91 2.28
CA TYR A 197 10.20 -6.23 2.13
C TYR A 197 10.53 -6.65 0.69
N SER A 198 10.41 -5.75 -0.30
CA SER A 198 10.85 -6.03 -1.66
C SER A 198 12.37 -6.14 -1.74
N LYS A 199 12.87 -6.92 -2.71
CA LYS A 199 14.30 -6.95 -3.02
C LYS A 199 14.79 -5.55 -3.42
N LEU A 200 15.96 -5.16 -2.92
CA LEU A 200 16.61 -3.91 -3.28
C LEU A 200 17.36 -4.07 -4.60
N ILE A 201 17.35 -3.00 -5.41
CA ILE A 201 18.12 -2.94 -6.65
C ILE A 201 19.46 -2.28 -6.34
N PHE A 202 20.56 -2.94 -6.71
CA PHE A 202 21.92 -2.47 -6.47
C PHE A 202 22.45 -1.79 -7.73
N THR A 203 22.91 -0.55 -7.61
CA THR A 203 23.52 0.20 -8.73
C THR A 203 25.03 0.24 -8.65
N SER A 204 25.58 -0.03 -7.47
CA SER A 204 27.01 -0.21 -7.22
C SER A 204 27.20 -1.02 -5.94
N ASP A 205 28.44 -1.20 -5.53
CA ASP A 205 28.79 -1.87 -4.29
C ASP A 205 28.64 -1.01 -3.03
N TYR A 206 28.05 0.19 -3.15
CA TYR A 206 27.74 1.05 -2.02
C TYR A 206 26.42 1.83 -2.23
N GLN A 207 25.67 1.53 -3.29
CA GLN A 207 24.38 2.16 -3.58
C GLN A 207 23.33 1.10 -3.92
N LYS A 208 22.19 1.21 -3.24
CA LYS A 208 21.01 0.40 -3.50
C LYS A 208 19.76 1.19 -3.20
N TYR A 209 18.63 0.81 -3.78
CA TYR A 209 17.36 1.49 -3.53
C TYR A 209 16.18 0.53 -3.62
N CYS A 210 15.07 0.95 -3.02
CA CYS A 210 13.78 0.32 -3.16
C CYS A 210 12.96 1.10 -4.18
N GLU A 211 12.64 0.47 -5.32
CA GLU A 211 11.82 1.06 -6.37
C GLU A 211 10.39 1.36 -5.89
N ILE A 212 9.81 0.46 -5.10
CA ILE A 212 8.42 0.58 -4.60
C ILE A 212 8.28 1.72 -3.59
N CYS A 213 9.25 1.86 -2.69
CA CYS A 213 9.21 2.87 -1.63
C CYS A 213 9.93 4.16 -2.00
N CYS A 214 10.70 4.18 -3.09
CA CYS A 214 11.59 5.29 -3.46
C CYS A 214 12.56 5.66 -2.32
N ILE A 215 13.12 4.64 -1.66
CA ILE A 215 14.09 4.80 -0.56
C ILE A 215 15.47 4.40 -1.05
N PHE A 216 16.46 5.28 -0.88
CA PHE A 216 17.84 5.06 -1.34
C PHE A 216 18.76 4.87 -0.15
N TYR A 217 19.67 3.91 -0.26
CA TYR A 217 20.66 3.55 0.75
C TYR A 217 22.04 3.75 0.13
N VAL A 218 22.82 4.68 0.70
CA VAL A 218 24.14 5.03 0.19
C VAL A 218 25.19 4.87 1.28
N GLY A 219 26.07 3.90 1.10
CA GLY A 219 27.17 3.59 2.00
C GLY A 219 28.42 4.42 1.72
N CYS A 220 29.22 4.67 2.76
CA CYS A 220 30.58 5.19 2.65
C CYS A 220 31.64 4.10 2.92
N ARG A 221 32.35 3.66 1.88
CA ARG A 221 33.42 2.64 1.98
C ARG A 221 34.61 3.02 2.87
N TYR A 222 34.76 4.28 3.24
CA TYR A 222 35.85 4.74 4.11
C TYR A 222 35.45 4.82 5.59
N CYS A 223 34.15 4.98 5.87
CA CYS A 223 33.65 5.20 7.22
C CYS A 223 32.75 4.06 7.71
N LEU A 224 32.34 3.16 6.82
CA LEU A 224 31.31 2.15 7.05
C LEU A 224 30.03 2.71 7.65
N THR A 225 29.58 3.86 7.15
CA THR A 225 28.31 4.50 7.50
C THR A 225 27.34 4.43 6.32
N THR A 226 26.05 4.56 6.59
CA THR A 226 25.00 4.55 5.55
C THR A 226 24.09 5.74 5.71
N ASN A 227 23.84 6.46 4.62
CA ASN A 227 22.78 7.45 4.54
C ASN A 227 21.54 6.78 3.92
N ILE A 228 20.38 6.94 4.55
CA ILE A 228 19.08 6.53 4.01
C ILE A 228 18.32 7.78 3.60
N TYR A 229 17.93 7.85 2.34
CA TYR A 229 17.17 8.95 1.76
C TYR A 229 15.75 8.50 1.46
N PHE A 230 14.79 9.28 1.94
CA PHE A 230 13.36 9.05 1.73
C PHE A 230 12.88 9.89 0.54
N GLY A 231 13.39 9.55 -0.64
CA GLY A 231 13.14 10.25 -1.90
C GLY A 231 14.33 10.20 -2.87
N PRO A 232 14.14 10.60 -4.14
CA PRO A 232 15.16 10.55 -5.18
C PRO A 232 16.23 11.63 -4.95
N ILE A 233 17.47 11.29 -5.27
CA ILE A 233 18.65 12.17 -5.14
C ILE A 233 19.67 11.86 -6.23
N ASP A 234 20.40 12.88 -6.68
CA ASP A 234 21.50 12.77 -7.65
C ASP A 234 22.87 12.68 -6.96
N GLN A 235 22.97 13.15 -5.72
CA GLN A 235 24.21 13.23 -4.96
C GLN A 235 24.00 12.86 -3.49
N SER A 236 25.05 12.31 -2.89
CA SER A 236 25.13 12.04 -1.45
C SER A 236 26.47 12.50 -0.91
N GLN A 237 26.47 12.96 0.35
CA GLN A 237 27.67 13.29 1.07
C GLN A 237 27.78 12.43 2.33
N CYS A 238 28.91 11.76 2.52
CA CYS A 238 29.17 11.09 3.80
C CYS A 238 29.27 12.14 4.91
N LYS A 239 28.44 12.01 5.95
CA LYS A 239 28.41 12.99 7.05
C LYS A 239 29.75 13.10 7.80
N LYS A 240 30.49 11.98 7.86
CA LYS A 240 31.79 11.86 8.52
C LYS A 240 32.95 12.42 7.67
N CYS A 241 33.29 11.75 6.57
CA CYS A 241 34.47 12.12 5.76
C CYS A 241 34.20 13.19 4.69
N LYS A 242 32.97 13.71 4.61
CA LYS A 242 32.53 14.75 3.65
C LYS A 242 32.73 14.42 2.16
N ARG A 243 33.13 13.20 1.82
CA ARG A 243 33.26 12.74 0.43
C ARG A 243 31.90 12.75 -0.27
N MET A 244 31.85 13.43 -1.41
CA MET A 244 30.69 13.46 -2.30
C MET A 244 30.67 12.23 -3.21
N LYS A 245 29.47 11.71 -3.47
CA LYS A 245 29.22 10.61 -4.39
C LYS A 245 28.02 10.93 -5.26
N ARG A 246 28.21 10.88 -6.58
CA ARG A 246 27.09 10.85 -7.53
C ARG A 246 26.36 9.52 -7.40
N ILE A 247 25.05 9.57 -7.55
CA ILE A 247 24.18 8.40 -7.51
C ILE A 247 23.82 8.05 -8.94
N SER A 248 24.09 6.81 -9.32
CA SER A 248 23.66 6.29 -10.62
C SER A 248 22.14 6.23 -10.61
N LEU A 249 21.50 7.20 -11.25
CA LEU A 249 20.05 7.21 -11.44
C LEU A 249 19.69 6.17 -12.51
N ILE A 250 18.57 5.48 -12.30
CA ILE A 250 18.04 4.51 -13.28
C ILE A 250 17.67 5.25 -14.56
N SER A 251 17.93 4.63 -15.71
CA SER A 251 17.44 5.11 -17.01
C SER A 251 15.92 5.31 -17.06
N GLU A 252 15.14 4.46 -16.38
CA GLU A 252 13.68 4.56 -16.25
C GLU A 252 13.20 5.79 -15.45
N TYR A 253 14.07 6.38 -14.60
CA TYR A 253 13.82 7.67 -13.96
C TYR A 253 14.50 8.84 -14.68
N SER A 254 15.45 8.56 -15.58
CA SER A 254 16.16 9.58 -16.36
C SER A 254 15.33 10.13 -17.53
N ASP A 255 14.36 9.36 -18.04
CA ASP A 255 13.35 9.84 -18.99
C ASP A 255 12.21 10.64 -18.32
N GLY A 256 12.48 11.17 -17.11
CA GLY A 256 11.53 11.88 -16.27
C GLY A 256 10.76 10.91 -15.39
N LEU A 257 11.24 10.71 -14.16
CA LEU A 257 10.36 10.42 -13.03
C LEU A 257 9.17 11.36 -13.17
N ASP A 258 8.00 10.83 -13.51
CA ASP A 258 6.87 11.69 -13.82
C ASP A 258 6.54 12.50 -12.57
N ASP A 259 6.90 13.79 -12.58
CA ASP A 259 6.73 14.71 -11.46
C ASP A 259 5.33 14.59 -10.89
N PHE A 260 4.36 14.31 -11.74
CA PHE A 260 3.00 14.01 -11.36
C PHE A 260 2.87 12.85 -10.36
N LEU A 261 3.40 11.66 -10.66
CA LEU A 261 3.33 10.51 -9.76
C LEU A 261 4.18 10.71 -8.52
N PHE A 262 5.37 11.29 -8.67
CA PHE A 262 6.21 11.56 -7.52
C PHE A 262 5.48 12.49 -6.55
N ASN A 263 4.97 13.62 -7.06
CA ASN A 263 4.33 14.62 -6.23
C ASN A 263 3.01 14.17 -5.63
N ASN A 264 2.21 13.40 -6.36
CA ASN A 264 0.86 13.04 -5.92
C ASN A 264 0.77 11.68 -5.21
N VAL A 265 1.75 10.80 -5.36
CA VAL A 265 1.64 9.41 -4.90
C VAL A 265 2.83 8.99 -4.03
N ILE A 266 4.05 9.20 -4.52
CA ILE A 266 5.25 8.76 -3.81
C ILE A 266 5.54 9.69 -2.62
N TYR A 267 5.45 11.00 -2.83
CA TYR A 267 5.68 12.00 -1.79
C TYR A 267 4.68 11.89 -0.64
N ASP A 268 3.39 11.70 -0.93
CA ASP A 268 2.37 11.45 0.09
C ASP A 268 2.73 10.20 0.93
N ARG A 269 3.22 9.11 0.30
CA ARG A 269 3.69 7.93 1.03
C ARG A 269 4.96 8.17 1.85
N LEU A 270 5.89 8.97 1.34
CA LEU A 270 7.12 9.34 2.02
C LEU A 270 6.87 10.34 3.15
N SER A 271 5.77 11.09 3.12
CA SER A 271 5.41 12.07 4.15
C SER A 271 5.28 11.47 5.55
N LYS A 272 5.06 10.15 5.68
CA LYS A 272 5.06 9.45 6.97
C LYS A 272 6.46 9.32 7.60
N PHE A 273 7.51 9.51 6.80
CA PHE A 273 8.91 9.46 7.20
C PHE A 273 9.43 10.89 7.43
N THR A 274 8.84 11.62 8.39
CA THR A 274 9.24 13.00 8.69
C THR A 274 10.51 13.05 9.55
N SER A 275 11.31 14.10 9.37
CA SER A 275 12.44 14.39 10.28
C SER A 275 12.00 14.46 11.74
N PHE A 276 10.83 15.06 12.02
CA PHE A 276 10.28 15.13 13.38
C PHE A 276 10.07 13.75 14.02
N LYS A 277 9.57 12.77 13.25
CA LYS A 277 9.41 11.40 13.75
C LYS A 277 10.78 10.79 14.08
N PHE A 278 11.77 11.00 13.21
CA PHE A 278 13.13 10.50 13.45
C PHE A 278 13.76 11.17 14.68
N GLU A 279 13.61 12.48 14.84
CA GLU A 279 14.12 13.21 16.00
C GLU A 279 13.52 12.70 17.30
N ASN A 280 12.23 12.37 17.33
CA ASN A 280 11.61 11.78 18.52
C ASN A 280 12.16 10.37 18.82
N ILE A 281 12.38 9.54 17.79
CA ILE A 281 13.02 8.23 17.97
C ILE A 281 14.45 8.41 18.48
N ILE A 282 15.22 9.33 17.90
CA ILE A 282 16.62 9.60 18.23
C ILE A 282 16.77 10.15 19.66
N LYS A 283 15.88 11.05 20.09
CA LYS A 283 15.86 11.62 21.45
C LYS A 283 15.60 10.56 22.53
N ASN A 284 14.88 9.50 22.18
CA ASN A 284 14.53 8.41 23.10
C ASN A 284 15.49 7.21 22.99
N ILE A 285 16.64 7.36 22.33
CA ILE A 285 17.66 6.32 22.29
C ILE A 285 18.28 6.17 23.68
N ASP A 286 18.18 4.97 24.23
CA ASP A 286 18.83 4.60 25.48
C ASP A 286 20.35 4.79 25.43
N LYS A 287 21.01 4.81 26.60
CA LYS A 287 22.48 4.84 26.71
C LYS A 287 23.16 3.74 25.88
N ASN A 288 22.47 2.62 25.68
CA ASN A 288 22.85 1.57 24.76
C ASN A 288 21.65 1.10 23.92
N PHE A 289 21.85 0.85 22.63
CA PHE A 289 20.73 0.50 21.75
C PHE A 289 21.10 -0.59 20.74
N GLU A 290 20.08 -1.30 20.27
CA GLU A 290 20.21 -2.29 19.21
C GLU A 290 19.85 -1.64 17.86
N PRO A 291 20.75 -1.67 16.86
CA PRO A 291 20.49 -1.04 15.56
C PRO A 291 19.20 -1.51 14.90
N ARG A 292 18.86 -2.80 15.04
CA ARG A 292 17.65 -3.36 14.44
C ARG A 292 16.38 -2.81 15.07
N LYS A 293 16.33 -2.64 16.40
CA LYS A 293 15.18 -2.01 17.08
C LYS A 293 14.96 -0.56 16.65
N ILE A 294 16.05 0.18 16.40
CA ILE A 294 15.96 1.54 15.85
C ILE A 294 15.34 1.52 14.45
N LEU A 295 15.81 0.65 13.56
CA LEU A 295 15.25 0.51 12.22
C LEU A 295 13.78 0.06 12.27
N ASP A 296 13.44 -0.91 13.11
CA ASP A 296 12.08 -1.38 13.29
C ASP A 296 11.17 -0.23 13.77
N SER A 297 11.64 0.63 14.67
CA SER A 297 10.91 1.85 15.10
C SER A 297 10.76 2.88 13.99
N VAL A 298 11.82 3.12 13.21
CA VAL A 298 11.83 4.04 12.06
C VAL A 298 10.80 3.60 11.02
N PHE A 299 10.81 2.32 10.67
CA PHE A 299 9.97 1.70 9.64
C PHE A 299 8.62 1.18 10.15
N ASN A 300 8.30 1.37 11.45
CA ASN A 300 7.10 0.84 12.11
C ASN A 300 6.92 -0.68 11.94
N LYS A 301 8.01 -1.46 12.01
CA LYS A 301 7.92 -2.91 12.02
C LYS A 301 7.46 -3.40 13.38
N ASN A 302 6.38 -4.17 13.39
CA ASN A 302 5.94 -4.88 14.58
C ASN A 302 6.40 -6.35 14.49
N PRO A 303 7.26 -6.84 15.40
CA PRO A 303 7.81 -8.19 15.32
C PRO A 303 6.75 -9.30 15.39
N ASP A 304 5.58 -9.07 15.98
CA ASP A 304 4.47 -10.04 15.99
C ASP A 304 3.79 -10.20 14.60
N ILE A 305 4.15 -9.35 13.63
CA ILE A 305 3.65 -9.36 12.25
C ILE A 305 4.67 -10.03 11.29
N LEU A 306 5.78 -10.58 11.81
CA LEU A 306 6.87 -11.18 11.01
C LEU A 306 6.52 -12.49 10.28
N GLU A 307 5.34 -13.06 10.46
CA GLU A 307 4.85 -14.10 9.54
C GLU A 307 4.52 -13.51 8.17
N LYS A 308 5.51 -13.48 7.27
CA LYS A 308 5.39 -13.52 5.79
C LYS A 308 4.14 -12.86 5.19
N LYS A 309 3.81 -11.62 5.56
CA LYS A 309 2.65 -10.91 5.00
C LYS A 309 3.13 -9.83 4.03
N PHE A 310 3.30 -10.23 2.77
CA PHE A 310 3.51 -9.31 1.64
C PHE A 310 2.35 -8.30 1.61
N VAL A 311 2.63 -7.06 2.01
CA VAL A 311 1.75 -5.95 1.65
C VAL A 311 1.80 -5.87 0.12
N ARG A 312 0.72 -6.30 -0.55
CA ARG A 312 0.58 -6.11 -2.00
C ARG A 312 0.43 -4.62 -2.28
N SER A 313 1.56 -3.95 -2.45
CA SER A 313 1.63 -2.55 -2.81
C SER A 313 1.38 -2.41 -4.31
N ILE A 314 0.57 -1.40 -4.67
CA ILE A 314 0.36 -1.02 -6.08
C ILE A 314 1.71 -0.52 -6.62
N ARG A 315 2.29 -1.27 -7.57
CA ARG A 315 3.64 -1.03 -8.12
C ARG A 315 3.62 -0.50 -9.56
N TRP A 316 4.75 0.02 -10.01
CA TRP A 316 5.00 0.22 -11.42
C TRP A 316 5.14 -1.13 -12.13
N ILE A 317 4.54 -1.27 -13.31
CA ILE A 317 4.65 -2.47 -14.15
C ILE A 317 5.10 -2.04 -15.54
N PRO A 318 6.25 -2.52 -16.06
CA PRO A 318 6.71 -2.14 -17.38
C PRO A 318 5.71 -2.53 -18.48
N TYR A 319 5.38 -1.58 -19.36
CA TYR A 319 4.32 -1.75 -20.37
C TYR A 319 4.57 -2.94 -21.32
N PHE A 320 5.84 -3.22 -21.66
CA PHE A 320 6.21 -4.30 -22.57
C PHE A 320 5.84 -5.71 -22.06
N GLN A 321 5.56 -5.86 -20.76
CA GLN A 321 5.12 -7.12 -20.15
C GLN A 321 3.69 -7.52 -20.54
N PHE A 322 2.91 -6.61 -21.13
CA PHE A 322 1.56 -6.89 -21.58
C PHE A 322 1.55 -7.29 -23.05
N LYS A 323 0.90 -8.42 -23.36
CA LYS A 323 0.72 -8.96 -24.72
C LYS A 323 -0.77 -9.17 -25.02
N GLY A 324 -1.12 -9.18 -26.31
CA GLY A 324 -2.49 -9.42 -26.76
C GLY A 324 -3.50 -8.40 -26.23
N ILE A 325 -3.11 -7.12 -26.19
CA ILE A 325 -3.95 -6.03 -25.68
C ILE A 325 -5.14 -5.85 -26.64
N LYS A 326 -6.36 -6.08 -26.14
CA LYS A 326 -7.61 -5.95 -26.90
C LYS A 326 -8.57 -5.01 -26.18
N GLU A 327 -9.09 -4.01 -26.87
CA GLU A 327 -10.12 -3.13 -26.32
C GLU A 327 -11.40 -3.92 -26.04
N MET A 328 -11.98 -3.69 -24.86
CA MET A 328 -13.24 -4.31 -24.45
C MET A 328 -14.38 -3.30 -24.49
N THR A 329 -14.16 -2.09 -23.97
CA THR A 329 -15.18 -1.05 -23.89
C THR A 329 -14.52 0.30 -23.59
N LYS A 330 -15.20 1.38 -23.96
CA LYS A 330 -14.87 2.75 -23.61
C LYS A 330 -15.98 3.32 -22.71
N GLY A 331 -15.62 3.67 -21.48
CA GLY A 331 -16.52 4.31 -20.51
C GLY A 331 -16.22 5.80 -20.37
N GLY A 332 -16.97 6.46 -19.48
CA GLY A 332 -16.79 7.90 -19.20
C GLY A 332 -15.44 8.28 -18.57
N TYR A 333 -14.74 7.31 -17.95
CA TYR A 333 -13.53 7.54 -17.16
C TYR A 333 -12.30 6.79 -17.66
N GLY A 334 -12.38 6.21 -18.85
CA GLY A 334 -11.26 5.50 -19.45
C GLY A 334 -11.68 4.40 -20.40
N ILE A 335 -10.67 3.87 -21.08
CA ILE A 335 -10.80 2.76 -22.02
C ILE A 335 -10.32 1.50 -21.33
N ILE A 336 -11.13 0.45 -21.37
CA ILE A 336 -10.85 -0.83 -20.75
C ILE A 336 -10.31 -1.78 -21.80
N TYR A 337 -9.08 -2.26 -21.60
CA TYR A 337 -8.49 -3.31 -22.41
C TYR A 337 -8.31 -4.60 -21.60
N LYS A 338 -8.34 -5.73 -22.29
CA LYS A 338 -7.94 -7.04 -21.79
C LYS A 338 -6.54 -7.36 -22.31
N ALA A 339 -5.67 -7.89 -21.45
CA ALA A 339 -4.32 -8.27 -21.86
C ALA A 339 -3.84 -9.52 -21.11
N THR A 340 -2.81 -10.17 -21.65
CA THR A 340 -2.02 -11.17 -20.94
C THR A 340 -0.79 -10.49 -20.34
N TRP A 341 -0.65 -10.60 -19.01
CA TRP A 341 0.50 -10.10 -18.28
C TRP A 341 1.53 -11.23 -18.08
N LEU A 342 2.74 -11.00 -18.59
CA LEU A 342 3.89 -11.89 -18.42
C LEU A 342 4.57 -11.63 -17.08
N ASN A 343 3.93 -12.04 -15.98
CA ASN A 343 4.46 -11.81 -14.63
C ASN A 343 5.57 -12.82 -14.30
N LYS A 344 6.77 -12.32 -14.02
CA LYS A 344 7.89 -13.11 -13.50
C LYS A 344 7.79 -13.10 -11.97
N ASP A 345 7.54 -14.25 -11.37
CA ASP A 345 7.56 -14.39 -9.91
C ASP A 345 9.02 -14.48 -9.46
N ASP A 346 9.57 -13.39 -8.91
CA ASP A 346 10.97 -13.31 -8.47
C ASP A 346 11.32 -14.29 -7.34
N VAL A 347 10.32 -14.86 -6.65
CA VAL A 347 10.53 -15.80 -5.53
C VAL A 347 10.55 -17.25 -6.03
N LEU A 348 9.70 -17.60 -6.99
CA LEU A 348 9.59 -18.97 -7.54
C LEU A 348 10.28 -19.17 -8.88
N ASN A 349 10.84 -18.12 -9.48
CA ASN A 349 11.47 -18.16 -10.80
C ASN A 349 10.55 -18.80 -11.87
N SER A 350 9.24 -18.59 -11.73
CA SER A 350 8.21 -19.15 -12.62
C SER A 350 7.44 -18.04 -13.32
N TYR A 351 7.20 -18.20 -14.62
CA TYR A 351 6.33 -17.32 -15.37
C TYR A 351 4.89 -17.72 -15.12
N LYS A 352 4.10 -16.82 -14.52
CA LYS A 352 2.66 -17.00 -14.47
C LYS A 352 2.02 -15.98 -15.39
N ASN A 353 1.64 -16.45 -16.57
CA ASN A 353 0.80 -15.67 -17.45
C ASN A 353 -0.56 -15.50 -16.78
N GLU A 354 -0.96 -14.25 -16.60
CA GLU A 354 -2.24 -13.90 -15.99
C GLU A 354 -3.05 -13.01 -16.94
N THR A 355 -4.35 -13.24 -17.01
CA THR A 355 -5.25 -12.33 -17.73
C THR A 355 -5.58 -11.15 -16.83
N VAL A 356 -5.31 -9.93 -17.32
CA VAL A 356 -5.51 -8.69 -16.58
C VAL A 356 -6.40 -7.72 -17.37
N ILE A 357 -6.93 -6.74 -16.64
CA ILE A 357 -7.60 -5.57 -17.19
C ILE A 357 -6.63 -4.39 -17.14
N LEU A 358 -6.54 -3.64 -18.23
CA LEU A 358 -5.81 -2.39 -18.35
C LEU A 358 -6.85 -1.27 -18.50
N LYS A 359 -7.02 -0.45 -17.46
CA LYS A 359 -7.89 0.74 -17.51
C LYS A 359 -7.04 1.96 -17.86
N ARG A 360 -7.12 2.40 -19.11
CA ARG A 360 -6.37 3.56 -19.64
C ARG A 360 -7.16 4.85 -19.40
N PHE A 361 -6.48 5.88 -18.92
CA PHE A 361 -7.03 7.21 -18.72
C PHE A 361 -6.46 8.15 -19.78
N GLU A 362 -7.30 8.61 -20.71
CA GLU A 362 -6.90 9.54 -21.76
C GLU A 362 -6.46 10.89 -21.16
N ASN A 363 -5.40 11.49 -21.69
CA ASN A 363 -4.86 12.80 -21.26
C ASN A 363 -4.45 12.87 -19.78
N SER A 364 -4.05 11.75 -19.19
CA SER A 364 -3.75 11.67 -17.76
C SER A 364 -2.57 12.54 -17.31
N LYS A 365 -1.66 12.92 -18.22
CA LYS A 365 -0.52 13.82 -17.93
C LYS A 365 -0.96 15.23 -17.54
N HIS A 366 -2.07 15.72 -18.10
CA HIS A 366 -2.55 17.09 -17.88
C HIS A 366 -3.82 17.14 -17.00
N ILE A 367 -4.64 16.09 -17.03
CA ILE A 367 -6.00 16.07 -16.46
C ILE A 367 -6.22 14.86 -15.51
N GLY A 368 -5.17 14.12 -15.13
CA GLY A 368 -5.22 12.83 -14.44
C GLY A 368 -5.86 12.75 -13.04
N LYS A 369 -6.79 13.64 -12.69
CA LYS A 369 -7.61 13.63 -11.48
C LYS A 369 -8.27 12.27 -11.25
N TYR A 370 -8.93 11.69 -12.27
CA TYR A 370 -9.64 10.41 -12.09
C TYR A 370 -8.68 9.24 -11.84
N PHE A 371 -7.57 9.19 -12.58
CA PHE A 371 -6.50 8.22 -12.34
C PHE A 371 -5.92 8.36 -10.92
N LEU A 372 -5.58 9.58 -10.49
CA LEU A 372 -5.04 9.83 -9.16
C LEU A 372 -6.06 9.52 -8.05
N ASN A 373 -7.32 9.90 -8.24
CA ASN A 373 -8.40 9.59 -7.29
C ASN A 373 -8.52 8.09 -7.12
N GLU A 374 -8.61 7.34 -8.22
CA GLU A 374 -8.69 5.87 -8.17
C GLU A 374 -7.46 5.27 -7.50
N LEU A 375 -6.27 5.70 -7.90
CA LEU A 375 -5.01 5.20 -7.34
C LEU A 375 -4.90 5.48 -5.84
N LYS A 376 -5.23 6.69 -5.38
CA LYS A 376 -5.22 7.07 -3.95
C LYS A 376 -6.26 6.29 -3.16
N SER A 377 -7.49 6.20 -3.65
CA SER A 377 -8.56 5.44 -3.00
C SER A 377 -8.21 3.96 -2.88
N LEU A 378 -7.66 3.35 -3.94
CA LEU A 378 -7.19 1.96 -3.91
C LEU A 378 -6.06 1.78 -2.91
N GLN A 379 -5.06 2.67 -2.88
CA GLN A 379 -3.96 2.60 -1.90
C GLN A 379 -4.49 2.60 -0.47
N HIS A 380 -5.39 3.51 -0.11
CA HIS A 380 -5.98 3.55 1.23
C HIS A 380 -6.80 2.30 1.57
N CYS A 381 -7.53 1.75 0.60
CA CYS A 381 -8.23 0.49 0.78
C CYS A 381 -7.26 -0.66 1.09
N PHE A 382 -6.09 -0.72 0.44
CA PHE A 382 -5.11 -1.80 0.59
C PHE A 382 -4.05 -1.59 1.69
N GLU A 383 -3.98 -0.42 2.33
CA GLU A 383 -2.97 -0.08 3.36
C GLU A 383 -2.97 -0.97 4.62
N ASN A 384 -4.12 -1.55 5.01
CA ASN A 384 -4.23 -2.36 6.23
C ASN A 384 -4.69 -3.78 5.90
N TYR A 385 -3.80 -4.77 6.06
CA TYR A 385 -4.09 -6.18 5.78
C TYR A 385 -5.07 -6.83 6.79
N ASN A 386 -5.29 -6.23 7.96
CA ASN A 386 -6.19 -6.78 8.98
C ASN A 386 -7.67 -6.76 8.57
N ASN A 387 -8.04 -5.96 7.56
CA ASN A 387 -9.32 -6.09 6.90
C ASN A 387 -9.13 -6.95 5.65
N TYR A 388 -9.88 -8.05 5.56
CA TYR A 388 -9.96 -8.88 4.37
C TYR A 388 -10.46 -8.04 3.18
N ASN A 389 -9.56 -7.35 2.48
CA ASN A 389 -9.83 -6.51 1.29
C ASN A 389 -10.21 -7.35 0.05
N GLY A 390 -10.67 -8.58 0.26
CA GLY A 390 -11.04 -9.52 -0.79
C GLY A 390 -12.37 -9.19 -1.48
N TYR A 391 -12.99 -8.05 -1.18
CA TYR A 391 -14.24 -7.56 -1.76
C TYR A 391 -14.07 -6.26 -2.58
N ILE A 392 -12.82 -5.81 -2.78
CA ILE A 392 -12.46 -4.78 -3.76
C ILE A 392 -11.68 -5.44 -4.89
N ILE A 393 -11.86 -4.98 -6.13
CA ILE A 393 -11.09 -5.48 -7.27
C ILE A 393 -9.60 -5.19 -7.03
N GLU A 394 -8.82 -6.26 -7.09
CA GLU A 394 -7.40 -6.20 -6.85
C GLU A 394 -6.73 -5.39 -7.97
N THR A 395 -5.93 -4.41 -7.56
CA THR A 395 -5.12 -3.60 -8.47
C THR A 395 -3.67 -3.96 -8.24
N TYR A 396 -3.02 -4.51 -9.27
CA TYR A 396 -1.64 -4.97 -9.20
C TYR A 396 -0.65 -3.81 -9.27
N GLY A 397 -1.01 -2.77 -10.01
CA GLY A 397 -0.07 -1.72 -10.32
C GLY A 397 -0.63 -0.70 -11.30
N PHE A 398 0.27 0.11 -11.82
CA PHE A 398 0.00 1.01 -12.92
C PHE A 398 1.17 0.98 -13.91
N THR A 399 0.89 1.39 -15.13
CA THR A 399 1.86 1.52 -16.21
C THR A 399 1.54 2.77 -17.03
N LYS A 400 2.34 3.06 -18.05
CA LYS A 400 2.15 4.20 -18.94
C LYS A 400 2.33 3.74 -20.38
N VAL A 401 1.48 4.23 -21.27
CA VAL A 401 1.67 4.01 -22.71
C VAL A 401 2.89 4.84 -23.15
N PRO A 402 3.95 4.23 -23.70
CA PRO A 402 5.18 4.96 -24.03
C PRO A 402 4.95 6.14 -24.99
N GLU A 403 4.16 5.93 -26.04
CA GLU A 403 3.92 6.93 -27.11
C GLU A 403 2.94 8.03 -26.70
N LEU A 404 1.86 7.67 -25.98
CA LEU A 404 0.76 8.58 -25.67
C LEU A 404 0.96 9.26 -24.31
N GLY A 405 1.76 8.65 -23.43
CA GLY A 405 1.97 9.13 -22.08
C GLY A 405 0.79 8.93 -21.13
N ASP A 406 -0.27 8.27 -21.58
CA ASP A 406 -1.45 7.96 -20.77
C ASP A 406 -1.14 6.89 -19.72
N TYR A 407 -1.66 7.11 -18.51
CA TYR A 407 -1.58 6.17 -17.42
C TYR A 407 -2.63 5.08 -17.55
N ILE A 408 -2.24 3.89 -17.10
CA ILE A 408 -3.06 2.69 -17.10
C ILE A 408 -3.02 2.08 -15.70
N LEU A 409 -4.19 1.78 -15.13
CA LEU A 409 -4.28 0.88 -13.98
C LEU A 409 -4.32 -0.57 -14.44
N VAL A 410 -3.55 -1.42 -13.77
CA VAL A 410 -3.43 -2.86 -14.05
C VAL A 410 -4.21 -3.60 -12.98
N MET A 411 -5.32 -4.21 -13.36
CA MET A 411 -6.32 -4.73 -12.45
C MET A 411 -6.62 -6.21 -12.71
N ARG A 412 -7.08 -6.91 -11.69
CA ARG A 412 -7.53 -8.30 -11.81
C ARG A 412 -8.72 -8.41 -12.74
N TYR A 413 -8.69 -9.41 -13.62
CA TYR A 413 -9.82 -9.70 -14.50
C TYR A 413 -10.90 -10.52 -13.80
N ALA A 414 -12.06 -9.89 -13.55
CA ALA A 414 -13.25 -10.57 -13.04
C ALA A 414 -14.01 -11.27 -14.19
N SER A 415 -13.70 -12.54 -14.40
CA SER A 415 -14.24 -13.33 -15.52
C SER A 415 -15.75 -13.58 -15.46
N GLY A 416 -16.39 -13.43 -14.29
CA GLY A 416 -17.83 -13.57 -14.11
C GLY A 416 -18.66 -12.37 -14.58
N GLY A 417 -18.01 -11.25 -14.95
CA GLY A 417 -18.68 -10.04 -15.42
C GLY A 417 -19.29 -9.21 -14.28
N ASP A 418 -20.08 -8.21 -14.65
CA ASP A 418 -20.81 -7.35 -13.70
C ASP A 418 -22.10 -8.00 -13.19
N LEU A 419 -22.57 -7.54 -12.03
CA LEU A 419 -23.74 -8.09 -11.33
C LEU A 419 -24.99 -8.06 -12.18
N HIS A 420 -25.21 -6.97 -12.95
CA HIS A 420 -26.38 -6.87 -13.80
C HIS A 420 -26.35 -7.95 -14.89
N LYS A 421 -25.26 -8.07 -15.64
CA LYS A 421 -25.11 -9.11 -16.67
C LYS A 421 -25.22 -10.53 -16.08
N HIS A 422 -24.76 -10.71 -14.85
CA HIS A 422 -24.90 -11.99 -14.16
C HIS A 422 -26.37 -12.31 -13.83
N LEU A 423 -27.14 -11.32 -13.36
CA LEU A 423 -28.57 -11.46 -13.11
C LEU A 423 -29.32 -11.78 -14.41
N GLN A 424 -29.04 -11.07 -15.50
CA GLN A 424 -29.67 -11.34 -16.81
C GLN A 424 -29.52 -12.79 -17.27
N LYS A 425 -28.41 -13.47 -16.91
CA LYS A 425 -28.14 -14.86 -17.31
C LYS A 425 -28.65 -15.89 -16.31
N ASN A 426 -28.62 -15.57 -15.02
CA ASN A 426 -28.76 -16.57 -13.95
C ASN A 426 -29.91 -16.26 -12.98
N PHE A 427 -30.74 -15.24 -13.24
CA PHE A 427 -31.74 -14.76 -12.29
C PHE A 427 -32.57 -15.89 -11.68
N THR A 428 -33.10 -16.80 -12.49
CA THR A 428 -33.94 -17.92 -12.05
C THR A 428 -33.24 -18.89 -11.10
N ASN A 429 -31.91 -19.00 -11.18
CA ASN A 429 -31.10 -19.91 -10.37
C ASN A 429 -30.58 -19.29 -9.07
N ILE A 430 -30.61 -17.95 -8.93
CA ILE A 430 -30.08 -17.25 -7.76
C ILE A 430 -31.16 -17.20 -6.67
N THR A 431 -31.08 -18.00 -5.61
CA THR A 431 -32.07 -18.05 -4.52
C THR A 431 -32.02 -16.82 -3.61
N TRP A 432 -33.05 -16.59 -2.78
CA TRP A 432 -33.03 -15.54 -1.77
C TRP A 432 -31.81 -15.57 -0.86
N ILE A 433 -31.41 -16.75 -0.38
CA ILE A 433 -30.21 -16.90 0.47
C ILE A 433 -28.95 -16.48 -0.29
N GLN A 434 -28.84 -16.83 -1.58
CA GLN A 434 -27.72 -16.38 -2.40
C GLN A 434 -27.75 -14.85 -2.62
N LYS A 435 -28.93 -14.23 -2.78
CA LYS A 435 -29.05 -12.76 -2.87
C LYS A 435 -28.53 -12.07 -1.60
N ILE A 436 -28.79 -12.63 -0.42
CA ILE A 436 -28.25 -12.11 0.85
C ILE A 436 -26.72 -12.27 0.89
N ASP A 437 -26.19 -13.41 0.45
CA ASP A 437 -24.73 -13.60 0.38
C ASP A 437 -24.06 -12.59 -0.56
N ILE A 438 -24.63 -12.35 -1.75
CA ILE A 438 -24.17 -11.30 -2.68
C ILE A 438 -24.09 -9.95 -1.96
N LEU A 439 -25.18 -9.54 -1.30
CA LEU A 439 -25.24 -8.26 -0.59
C LEU A 439 -24.29 -8.19 0.60
N ASN A 440 -24.10 -9.28 1.31
CA ASN A 440 -23.14 -9.36 2.40
C ASN A 440 -21.71 -9.12 1.88
N GLN A 441 -21.32 -9.78 0.80
CA GLN A 441 -20.01 -9.55 0.16
C GLN A 441 -19.84 -8.11 -0.34
N VAL A 442 -20.86 -7.57 -1.01
CA VAL A 442 -20.88 -6.19 -1.50
C VAL A 442 -20.80 -5.18 -0.34
N SER A 443 -21.54 -5.39 0.75
CA SER A 443 -21.50 -4.53 1.93
C SER A 443 -20.14 -4.56 2.64
N ASN A 444 -19.45 -5.71 2.64
CA ASN A 444 -18.08 -5.79 3.16
C ASN A 444 -17.11 -4.93 2.32
N GLY A 445 -17.22 -4.99 0.99
CA GLY A 445 -16.44 -4.13 0.09
C GLY A 445 -16.73 -2.65 0.34
N LEU A 446 -18.01 -2.27 0.45
CA LEU A 446 -18.39 -0.88 0.67
C LEU A 446 -17.93 -0.39 2.06
N ASN A 447 -17.96 -1.26 3.07
CA ASN A 447 -17.41 -0.98 4.39
C ASN A 447 -15.90 -0.74 4.36
N THR A 448 -15.13 -1.48 3.54
CA THR A 448 -13.70 -1.21 3.34
C THR A 448 -13.45 0.22 2.86
N ILE A 449 -14.27 0.72 1.92
CA ILE A 449 -14.17 2.10 1.40
C ILE A 449 -14.58 3.10 2.50
N HIS A 450 -15.72 2.86 3.17
CA HIS A 450 -16.27 3.79 4.15
C HIS A 450 -15.44 3.90 5.44
N ASP A 451 -14.84 2.81 5.89
CA ASP A 451 -13.95 2.81 7.07
C ASP A 451 -12.71 3.66 6.87
N LYS A 452 -12.23 3.77 5.62
CA LYS A 452 -11.13 4.65 5.22
C LYS A 452 -11.54 6.11 5.07
N LYS A 453 -12.79 6.46 5.40
CA LYS A 453 -13.36 7.81 5.22
C LYS A 453 -13.40 8.23 3.75
N PHE A 454 -13.58 7.27 2.85
CA PHE A 454 -13.89 7.49 1.45
C PHE A 454 -15.36 7.19 1.18
N MET A 455 -15.83 7.63 0.02
CA MET A 455 -17.10 7.29 -0.60
C MET A 455 -16.88 6.91 -2.06
N HIS A 456 -17.75 6.08 -2.63
CA HIS A 456 -17.63 5.57 -3.99
C HIS A 456 -18.17 6.55 -5.03
N ARG A 457 -19.30 7.21 -4.76
CA ARG A 457 -20.01 8.19 -5.62
C ARG A 457 -20.69 7.67 -6.88
N ASP A 458 -20.35 6.46 -7.33
CA ASP A 458 -20.93 5.83 -8.54
C ASP A 458 -21.30 4.37 -8.26
N PHE A 459 -22.00 4.19 -7.14
CA PHE A 459 -22.26 2.87 -6.61
C PHE A 459 -23.52 2.25 -7.25
N HIS A 460 -23.30 1.36 -8.23
CA HIS A 460 -24.36 0.68 -8.98
C HIS A 460 -23.93 -0.74 -9.37
N SER A 461 -24.87 -1.59 -9.79
CA SER A 461 -24.59 -3.01 -10.15
C SER A 461 -23.56 -3.22 -11.27
N GLY A 462 -23.38 -2.23 -12.16
CA GLY A 462 -22.32 -2.27 -13.18
C GLY A 462 -20.88 -2.19 -12.63
N ASN A 463 -20.70 -1.71 -11.40
CA ASN A 463 -19.40 -1.59 -10.72
C ASN A 463 -19.19 -2.71 -9.68
N ILE A 464 -20.10 -3.69 -9.63
CA ILE A 464 -19.98 -4.88 -8.80
C ILE A 464 -19.65 -6.05 -9.72
N LEU A 465 -18.46 -6.62 -9.59
CA LEU A 465 -17.92 -7.63 -10.49
C LEU A 465 -17.78 -8.98 -9.79
N TYR A 466 -18.04 -10.06 -10.53
CA TYR A 466 -17.92 -11.42 -10.03
C TYR A 466 -16.56 -12.02 -10.39
N ASP A 467 -15.72 -12.20 -9.38
CA ASP A 467 -14.42 -12.84 -9.52
C ASP A 467 -14.53 -14.35 -9.30
N CYS A 468 -14.59 -15.10 -10.41
CA CYS A 468 -14.65 -16.56 -10.41
C CYS A 468 -13.29 -17.24 -10.20
N SER A 469 -12.20 -16.48 -10.05
CA SER A 469 -10.86 -17.07 -9.97
C SER A 469 -10.67 -17.89 -8.69
N ARG A 470 -10.14 -19.10 -8.85
CA ARG A 470 -9.77 -19.97 -7.72
C ARG A 470 -8.44 -19.48 -7.16
N ASP A 471 -8.43 -18.90 -5.97
CA ASP A 471 -7.17 -18.57 -5.29
C ASP A 471 -6.46 -19.87 -4.88
N ARG A 472 -5.14 -19.97 -5.14
CA ARG A 472 -4.30 -21.14 -4.80
C ARG A 472 -4.37 -21.52 -3.32
N TRP A 473 -4.66 -20.56 -2.45
CA TRP A 473 -4.69 -20.71 -1.00
C TRP A 473 -6.10 -20.85 -0.42
N ASN A 474 -7.15 -20.63 -1.22
CA ASN A 474 -8.53 -20.74 -0.76
C ASN A 474 -9.43 -21.21 -1.90
N LYS A 475 -9.60 -22.53 -2.00
CA LYS A 475 -10.40 -23.21 -3.05
C LYS A 475 -11.88 -22.81 -3.07
N TYR A 476 -12.38 -22.05 -2.10
CA TYR A 476 -13.80 -21.92 -1.80
C TYR A 476 -14.44 -20.53 -1.95
N ARG A 477 -13.77 -19.49 -2.47
CA ARG A 477 -14.42 -18.18 -2.53
C ARG A 477 -14.26 -17.47 -3.86
N GLN A 478 -15.13 -17.83 -4.80
CA GLN A 478 -15.63 -16.89 -5.81
C GLN A 478 -16.25 -15.71 -5.05
N LYS A 479 -15.93 -14.48 -5.45
CA LYS A 479 -16.37 -13.30 -4.68
C LYS A 479 -16.94 -12.21 -5.56
N TRP A 480 -17.96 -11.56 -5.02
CA TRP A 480 -18.42 -10.26 -5.50
C TRP A 480 -17.48 -9.17 -4.99
N LYS A 481 -16.97 -8.38 -5.93
CA LYS A 481 -15.98 -7.34 -5.66
C LYS A 481 -16.44 -6.01 -6.24
N ILE A 482 -16.25 -4.94 -5.50
CA ILE A 482 -16.48 -3.57 -5.97
C ILE A 482 -15.28 -3.16 -6.83
N GLY A 483 -15.54 -2.64 -8.02
CA GLY A 483 -14.57 -2.02 -8.91
C GLY A 483 -14.87 -0.54 -9.15
N ASP A 484 -14.08 0.08 -10.01
CA ASP A 484 -14.19 1.48 -10.45
C ASP A 484 -14.26 2.52 -9.32
N LEU A 485 -13.08 2.88 -8.79
CA LEU A 485 -12.96 3.95 -7.80
C LEU A 485 -12.51 5.27 -8.44
N GLY A 486 -12.71 5.45 -9.76
CA GLY A 486 -12.34 6.66 -10.51
C GLY A 486 -12.94 7.95 -9.97
N LEU A 487 -14.18 7.85 -9.49
CA LEU A 487 -14.89 8.95 -8.85
C LEU A 487 -14.71 9.01 -7.34
N SER A 488 -14.11 7.99 -6.72
CA SER A 488 -14.03 7.88 -5.27
C SER A 488 -13.27 9.05 -4.66
N GLN A 489 -13.74 9.52 -3.50
CA GLN A 489 -13.23 10.72 -2.86
C GLN A 489 -13.29 10.61 -1.34
N ALA A 490 -12.33 11.24 -0.66
CA ALA A 490 -12.37 11.39 0.79
C ALA A 490 -13.56 12.28 1.20
N VAL A 491 -14.23 11.93 2.31
CA VAL A 491 -15.42 12.64 2.82
C VAL A 491 -15.15 14.13 3.08
N ASN A 492 -13.92 14.48 3.47
CA ASN A 492 -13.51 15.86 3.80
C ASN A 492 -12.86 16.60 2.64
N ASN A 493 -12.90 16.09 1.41
CA ASN A 493 -12.25 16.75 0.29
C ASN A 493 -12.96 18.08 -0.06
N ILE A 494 -12.22 19.17 -0.01
CA ILE A 494 -12.70 20.55 -0.22
C ILE A 494 -12.75 20.92 -1.72
N SER A 495 -12.39 20.00 -2.64
CA SER A 495 -12.28 20.33 -4.07
C SER A 495 -13.53 21.03 -4.61
N SER A 496 -13.33 22.16 -5.28
CA SER A 496 -14.36 23.03 -5.86
C SER A 496 -15.18 22.42 -6.99
N ASN A 497 -14.83 21.21 -7.46
CA ASN A 497 -15.48 20.61 -8.61
C ASN A 497 -16.71 19.78 -8.18
N ASN A 498 -17.87 20.45 -8.20
CA ASN A 498 -19.20 19.92 -7.93
C ASN A 498 -19.81 19.16 -9.11
N GLU A 499 -19.00 18.68 -10.07
CA GLU A 499 -19.54 17.88 -11.18
C GLU A 499 -20.25 16.63 -10.65
N ILE A 500 -21.56 16.58 -10.90
CA ILE A 500 -22.41 15.45 -10.57
C ILE A 500 -22.37 14.51 -11.75
N TYR A 501 -21.95 13.29 -11.48
CA TYR A 501 -21.78 12.25 -12.45
C TYR A 501 -22.30 10.95 -11.84
N GLY A 502 -22.89 10.10 -12.66
CA GLY A 502 -23.38 8.79 -12.23
C GLY A 502 -24.52 8.30 -13.11
N VAL A 503 -25.27 7.34 -12.57
CA VAL A 503 -26.43 6.74 -13.22
C VAL A 503 -27.69 7.17 -12.48
N ILE A 504 -28.58 7.96 -13.13
CA ILE A 504 -29.71 8.66 -12.50
C ILE A 504 -30.48 7.80 -11.48
N PRO A 505 -30.95 6.59 -11.81
CA PRO A 505 -31.66 5.72 -10.86
C PRO A 505 -30.92 5.39 -9.55
N TYR A 506 -29.59 5.41 -9.53
CA TYR A 506 -28.78 5.08 -8.35
C TYR A 506 -28.28 6.33 -7.61
N ILE A 507 -28.59 7.53 -8.09
CA ILE A 507 -28.18 8.79 -7.46
C ILE A 507 -29.21 9.20 -6.41
N ALA A 508 -28.73 9.48 -5.21
CA ALA A 508 -29.56 9.87 -4.09
C ALA A 508 -30.25 11.24 -4.32
N PRO A 509 -31.51 11.42 -3.91
CA PRO A 509 -32.31 12.61 -4.23
C PRO A 509 -31.68 13.91 -3.72
N GLU A 510 -30.97 13.91 -2.59
CA GLU A 510 -30.31 15.09 -2.06
C GLU A 510 -29.19 15.64 -2.96
N ILE A 511 -28.59 14.78 -3.80
CA ILE A 511 -27.53 15.18 -4.74
C ILE A 511 -28.12 16.04 -5.86
N PHE A 512 -29.29 15.69 -6.37
CA PHE A 512 -30.01 16.52 -7.34
C PHE A 512 -30.43 17.89 -6.77
N LYS A 513 -30.57 17.99 -5.44
CA LYS A 513 -30.83 19.26 -4.72
C LYS A 513 -29.57 20.08 -4.46
N GLY A 514 -28.41 19.68 -5.00
CA GLY A 514 -27.13 20.37 -4.84
C GLY A 514 -26.36 20.03 -3.55
N SER A 515 -26.80 19.00 -2.81
CA SER A 515 -26.03 18.53 -1.66
C SER A 515 -24.74 17.85 -2.12
N LYS A 516 -23.70 17.92 -1.27
CA LYS A 516 -22.47 17.16 -1.51
C LYS A 516 -22.71 15.66 -1.37
N PHE A 517 -22.02 14.87 -2.18
CA PHE A 517 -21.95 13.43 -1.99
C PHE A 517 -21.47 13.08 -0.58
N SER A 518 -21.97 11.98 -0.05
CA SER A 518 -21.60 11.44 1.26
C SER A 518 -21.63 9.91 1.25
N GLN A 519 -21.13 9.28 2.30
CA GLN A 519 -21.29 7.83 2.47
C GLN A 519 -22.77 7.40 2.43
N LYS A 520 -23.70 8.28 2.85
CA LYS A 520 -25.15 8.03 2.79
C LYS A 520 -25.71 8.05 1.38
N SER A 521 -25.06 8.73 0.45
CA SER A 521 -25.43 8.66 -0.97
C SER A 521 -25.05 7.31 -1.60
N ASP A 522 -23.95 6.68 -1.19
CA ASP A 522 -23.62 5.30 -1.61
C ASP A 522 -24.66 4.29 -1.07
N ILE A 523 -25.18 4.51 0.15
CA ILE A 523 -26.22 3.64 0.76
C ILE A 523 -27.53 3.69 -0.04
N TYR A 524 -27.87 4.84 -0.64
CA TYR A 524 -29.01 4.92 -1.55
C TYR A 524 -28.82 4.02 -2.77
N GLY A 525 -27.66 4.09 -3.42
CA GLY A 525 -27.30 3.20 -4.53
C GLY A 525 -27.32 1.72 -4.12
N PHE A 526 -26.91 1.41 -2.88
CA PHE A 526 -27.03 0.07 -2.30
C PHE A 526 -28.49 -0.40 -2.20
N GLY A 527 -29.41 0.47 -1.78
CA GLY A 527 -30.86 0.17 -1.76
C GLY A 527 -31.42 -0.13 -3.16
N MET A 528 -30.95 0.59 -4.18
CA MET A 528 -31.33 0.32 -5.58
C MET A 528 -30.78 -1.01 -6.11
N ILE A 529 -29.57 -1.41 -5.68
CA ILE A 529 -29.01 -2.74 -5.97
C ILE A 529 -29.79 -3.84 -5.26
N MET A 530 -30.25 -3.61 -4.01
CA MET A 530 -31.14 -4.55 -3.33
C MET A 530 -32.42 -4.78 -4.15
N TRP A 531 -33.05 -3.70 -4.63
CA TRP A 531 -34.22 -3.83 -5.48
C TRP A 531 -33.93 -4.58 -6.79
N GLU A 532 -32.81 -4.29 -7.45
CA GLU A 532 -32.42 -5.01 -8.67
C GLU A 532 -32.24 -6.52 -8.45
N LEU A 533 -31.85 -6.96 -7.24
CA LEU A 533 -31.80 -8.39 -6.91
C LEU A 533 -33.18 -9.03 -6.76
N THR A 534 -34.23 -8.27 -6.44
CA THR A 534 -35.59 -8.84 -6.32
C THR A 534 -36.15 -9.18 -7.70
N THR A 535 -35.94 -8.32 -8.69
CA THR A 535 -36.53 -8.42 -10.04
C THR A 535 -35.58 -8.93 -11.13
N GLY A 536 -34.27 -8.81 -10.91
CA GLY A 536 -33.24 -8.98 -11.95
C GLY A 536 -33.19 -7.82 -12.94
N CYS A 537 -34.02 -6.78 -12.76
CA CYS A 537 -34.20 -5.65 -13.67
C CYS A 537 -33.51 -4.41 -13.12
N LYS A 538 -33.13 -3.49 -14.02
CA LYS A 538 -32.62 -2.20 -13.60
C LYS A 538 -33.74 -1.30 -13.04
N PRO A 539 -33.48 -0.48 -12.01
CA PRO A 539 -34.48 0.45 -11.47
C PRO A 539 -34.88 1.49 -12.53
N PHE A 540 -36.18 1.76 -12.66
CA PHE A 540 -36.77 2.71 -13.62
C PHE A 540 -36.47 2.40 -15.11
N ALA A 541 -36.36 1.12 -15.47
CA ALA A 541 -36.03 0.72 -16.85
C ALA A 541 -37.06 1.15 -17.90
N ASN A 542 -38.30 1.42 -17.50
CA ASN A 542 -39.39 1.77 -18.41
C ASN A 542 -39.51 3.29 -18.60
N ASP A 543 -38.73 4.08 -17.85
CA ASP A 543 -38.71 5.53 -17.94
C ASP A 543 -37.56 6.02 -18.82
N GLU A 544 -37.77 7.15 -19.48
CA GLU A 544 -36.68 7.94 -20.04
C GLU A 544 -35.79 8.48 -18.92
N HIS A 545 -34.47 8.40 -19.08
CA HIS A 545 -33.53 8.88 -18.08
C HIS A 545 -33.20 10.36 -18.31
N ASP A 546 -34.17 11.24 -18.08
CA ASP A 546 -34.06 12.67 -18.29
C ASP A 546 -34.38 13.47 -17.01
N ILE A 547 -34.76 14.73 -17.18
CA ILE A 547 -35.19 15.62 -16.11
C ILE A 547 -36.49 15.16 -15.43
N HIS A 548 -37.41 14.51 -16.16
CA HIS A 548 -38.69 14.06 -15.61
C HIS A 548 -38.49 12.91 -14.62
N LEU A 549 -37.60 11.96 -14.93
CA LEU A 549 -37.23 10.92 -13.96
C LEU A 549 -36.59 11.50 -12.70
N ILE A 550 -35.77 12.55 -12.83
CA ILE A 550 -35.19 13.24 -11.66
C ILE A 550 -36.31 13.82 -10.77
N TYR A 551 -37.35 14.44 -11.35
CA TYR A 551 -38.49 14.94 -10.59
C TYR A 551 -39.25 13.82 -9.88
N LYS A 552 -39.57 12.72 -10.58
CA LYS A 552 -40.19 11.54 -9.96
C LYS A 552 -39.41 11.07 -8.72
N ILE A 553 -38.09 10.95 -8.84
CA ILE A 553 -37.22 10.53 -7.72
C ILE A 553 -37.27 11.53 -6.56
N LEU A 554 -37.26 12.83 -6.86
CA LEU A 554 -37.34 13.93 -5.89
C LEU A 554 -38.69 13.97 -5.15
N ASP A 555 -39.77 13.66 -5.85
CA ASP A 555 -41.15 13.56 -5.34
C ASP A 555 -41.38 12.27 -4.54
N GLY A 556 -40.37 11.40 -4.47
CA GLY A 556 -40.38 10.21 -3.63
C GLY A 556 -40.76 8.92 -4.36
N GLU A 557 -40.90 8.96 -5.69
CA GLU A 557 -41.18 7.75 -6.48
C GLU A 557 -40.06 6.73 -6.32
N ARG A 558 -40.44 5.46 -6.16
CA ARG A 558 -39.52 4.32 -6.03
C ARG A 558 -40.03 3.15 -6.86
N PRO A 559 -39.13 2.25 -7.30
CA PRO A 559 -39.55 1.05 -7.99
C PRO A 559 -40.48 0.18 -7.14
N LYS A 560 -41.48 -0.43 -7.78
CA LYS A 560 -42.48 -1.27 -7.10
C LYS A 560 -41.83 -2.48 -6.44
N ILE A 561 -42.16 -2.74 -5.17
CA ILE A 561 -41.72 -3.93 -4.44
C ILE A 561 -42.56 -5.14 -4.92
N THR A 562 -41.90 -6.26 -5.20
CA THR A 562 -42.55 -7.48 -5.68
C THR A 562 -43.07 -8.33 -4.53
N ASP A 563 -44.18 -9.03 -4.75
CA ASP A 563 -44.91 -9.80 -3.72
C ASP A 563 -44.10 -10.98 -3.12
N ASP A 564 -43.00 -11.39 -3.77
CA ASP A 564 -42.07 -12.39 -3.24
C ASP A 564 -41.03 -11.82 -2.26
N THR A 565 -40.98 -10.50 -2.06
CA THR A 565 -39.97 -9.87 -1.22
C THR A 565 -40.27 -10.10 0.27
N PRO A 566 -39.35 -10.71 1.05
CA PRO A 566 -39.50 -10.84 2.50
C PRO A 566 -39.63 -9.47 3.18
N GLU A 567 -40.46 -9.36 4.22
CA GLU A 567 -40.72 -8.09 4.91
C GLU A 567 -39.44 -7.49 5.53
N CYS A 568 -38.60 -8.33 6.15
CA CYS A 568 -37.33 -7.90 6.73
C CYS A 568 -36.38 -7.31 5.67
N TYR A 569 -36.38 -7.88 4.46
CA TYR A 569 -35.60 -7.42 3.33
C TYR A 569 -36.15 -6.10 2.80
N ALA A 570 -37.48 -6.03 2.59
CA ALA A 570 -38.16 -4.82 2.14
C ALA A 570 -37.92 -3.65 3.10
N THR A 571 -38.00 -3.89 4.41
CA THR A 571 -37.74 -2.88 5.44
C THR A 571 -36.32 -2.33 5.36
N LEU A 572 -35.32 -3.21 5.26
CA LEU A 572 -33.92 -2.80 5.12
C LEU A 572 -33.69 -2.03 3.81
N MET A 573 -34.19 -2.55 2.68
CA MET A 573 -34.11 -1.89 1.37
C MET A 573 -34.73 -0.50 1.42
N MET A 574 -35.90 -0.36 2.04
CA MET A 574 -36.59 0.92 2.19
C MET A 574 -35.82 1.92 3.05
N SER A 575 -35.21 1.46 4.13
CA SER A 575 -34.34 2.31 4.94
C SER A 575 -33.10 2.79 4.17
N CYS A 576 -32.59 2.00 3.22
CA CYS A 576 -31.41 2.37 2.43
C CYS A 576 -31.69 3.47 1.41
N TRP A 577 -32.89 3.50 0.82
CA TRP A 577 -33.28 4.51 -0.19
C TRP A 577 -34.19 5.63 0.34
N ASP A 578 -34.23 5.80 1.67
CA ASP A 578 -35.00 6.86 2.35
C ASP A 578 -34.62 8.24 1.78
N PRO A 579 -35.59 9.12 1.48
CA PRO A 579 -35.30 10.47 1.01
C PRO A 579 -34.38 11.28 1.95
N ASP A 580 -34.48 11.07 3.28
CA ASP A 580 -33.61 11.71 4.27
C ASP A 580 -32.32 10.88 4.47
N PRO A 581 -31.13 11.40 4.08
CA PRO A 581 -29.87 10.69 4.26
C PRO A 581 -29.54 10.39 5.73
N LYS A 582 -30.11 11.11 6.71
CA LYS A 582 -29.91 10.85 8.15
C LYS A 582 -30.60 9.58 8.62
N LYS A 583 -31.72 9.20 7.99
CA LYS A 583 -32.48 7.98 8.30
C LYS A 583 -31.87 6.72 7.70
N ARG A 584 -31.04 6.88 6.66
CA ARG A 584 -30.35 5.74 6.04
C ARG A 584 -29.39 5.08 7.02
N PRO A 585 -29.29 3.75 7.07
CA PRO A 585 -28.36 3.05 7.96
C PRO A 585 -26.90 3.32 7.58
N SER A 586 -25.97 2.93 8.46
CA SER A 586 -24.55 2.82 8.08
C SER A 586 -24.31 1.46 7.43
N VAL A 587 -23.27 1.33 6.59
CA VAL A 587 -22.87 0.03 6.04
C VAL A 587 -22.53 -0.99 7.14
N LYS A 588 -21.99 -0.53 8.28
CA LYS A 588 -21.78 -1.37 9.47
C LYS A 588 -23.08 -1.91 10.05
N SER A 589 -24.13 -1.07 10.10
CA SER A 589 -25.46 -1.50 10.54
C SER A 589 -26.05 -2.52 9.57
N ILE A 590 -25.95 -2.28 8.26
CA ILE A 590 -26.41 -3.22 7.21
C ILE A 590 -25.71 -4.58 7.37
N HIS A 591 -24.39 -4.59 7.56
CA HIS A 591 -23.63 -5.83 7.76
C HIS A 591 -24.07 -6.59 9.03
N LYS A 592 -24.39 -5.88 10.12
CA LYS A 592 -24.97 -6.49 11.32
C LYS A 592 -26.35 -7.09 11.03
N THR A 593 -27.18 -6.41 10.25
CA THR A 593 -28.51 -6.91 9.85
C THR A 593 -28.39 -8.19 9.02
N PHE A 594 -27.46 -8.29 8.08
CA PHE A 594 -27.28 -9.54 7.32
C PHE A 594 -26.84 -10.72 8.20
N LYS A 595 -26.03 -10.50 9.24
CA LYS A 595 -25.71 -11.55 10.21
C LYS A 595 -26.93 -12.03 11.01
N ILE A 596 -27.91 -11.15 11.22
CA ILE A 596 -29.16 -11.51 11.88
C ILE A 596 -30.04 -12.34 10.94
N PHE A 597 -30.03 -12.05 9.64
CA PHE A 597 -30.74 -12.82 8.61
C PHE A 597 -30.25 -14.27 8.49
N ASP A 598 -29.02 -14.57 8.92
CA ASP A 598 -28.47 -15.93 9.00
C ASP A 598 -29.06 -16.76 10.17
N SER A 599 -29.95 -16.19 11.00
CA SER A 599 -30.62 -16.94 12.07
C SER A 599 -31.82 -17.76 11.56
N TRP A 600 -32.13 -18.84 12.27
CA TRP A 600 -33.18 -19.80 11.90
C TRP A 600 -34.55 -19.17 11.63
N VAL A 601 -34.92 -18.13 12.38
CA VAL A 601 -36.21 -17.43 12.23
C VAL A 601 -36.33 -16.79 10.84
N TYR A 602 -35.32 -16.04 10.42
CA TYR A 602 -35.34 -15.37 9.11
C TYR A 602 -35.13 -16.36 7.96
N ILE A 603 -34.34 -17.42 8.16
CA ILE A 603 -34.16 -18.47 7.13
C ILE A 603 -35.52 -19.08 6.72
N ALA A 604 -36.43 -19.29 7.67
CA ALA A 604 -37.78 -19.79 7.37
C ALA A 604 -38.56 -18.81 6.48
N ASP A 605 -38.52 -17.51 6.78
CA ASP A 605 -39.17 -16.46 5.99
C ASP A 605 -38.59 -16.38 4.57
N PHE A 606 -37.26 -16.46 4.43
CA PHE A 606 -36.60 -16.47 3.12
C PHE A 606 -36.95 -17.72 2.31
N ASN A 607 -37.12 -18.89 2.94
CA ASN A 607 -37.56 -20.10 2.25
C ASN A 607 -39.02 -19.98 1.76
N GLN A 608 -39.91 -19.36 2.56
CA GLN A 608 -41.28 -19.10 2.14
C GLN A 608 -41.33 -18.11 0.97
N ALA A 609 -40.53 -17.04 1.03
CA ALA A 609 -40.37 -16.08 -0.04
C ALA A 609 -39.81 -16.73 -1.31
N GLU A 610 -38.86 -17.67 -1.20
CA GLU A 610 -38.33 -18.43 -2.33
C GLU A 610 -39.40 -19.31 -2.99
N ALA A 611 -40.28 -19.94 -2.20
CA ALA A 611 -41.41 -20.68 -2.74
C ALA A 611 -42.39 -19.78 -3.51
N LYS A 612 -42.70 -18.57 -2.98
CA LYS A 612 -43.52 -17.56 -3.68
C LYS A 612 -42.85 -17.11 -4.97
N ARG A 613 -41.55 -16.82 -4.91
CA ARG A 613 -40.74 -16.38 -6.04
C ARG A 613 -40.75 -17.38 -7.20
N LYS A 614 -40.55 -18.67 -6.90
CA LYS A 614 -40.61 -19.73 -7.93
C LYS A 614 -41.95 -19.75 -8.67
N LYS A 615 -43.07 -19.62 -7.94
CA LYS A 615 -44.41 -19.52 -8.55
C LYS A 615 -44.56 -18.28 -9.44
N LEU A 616 -43.99 -17.13 -9.05
CA LEU A 616 -44.02 -15.91 -9.87
C LEU A 616 -43.17 -16.05 -11.15
N ILE A 617 -42.03 -16.73 -11.07
CA ILE A 617 -41.18 -17.04 -12.23
C ILE A 617 -41.90 -18.00 -13.18
N GLU A 618 -42.48 -19.09 -12.65
CA GLU A 618 -43.25 -20.08 -13.43
C GLU A 618 -44.45 -19.44 -14.14
N SER A 619 -45.14 -18.50 -13.47
CA SER A 619 -46.24 -17.73 -14.05
C SER A 619 -45.80 -16.55 -14.92
N LYS A 620 -44.49 -16.40 -15.19
CA LYS A 620 -43.91 -15.34 -16.05
C LYS A 620 -44.23 -13.92 -15.58
N LYS A 621 -44.42 -13.73 -14.28
CA LYS A 621 -44.69 -12.42 -13.66
C LYS A 621 -43.45 -11.78 -13.06
N LEU A 622 -42.34 -12.52 -12.96
CA LEU A 622 -41.10 -12.07 -12.35
C LEU A 622 -39.89 -12.54 -13.15
N GLY A 623 -38.96 -11.61 -13.38
CA GLY A 623 -37.68 -11.87 -14.02
C GLY A 623 -37.44 -10.95 -15.21
N PRO A 624 -36.16 -10.78 -15.61
CA PRO A 624 -35.79 -9.82 -16.65
C PRO A 624 -36.36 -10.16 -18.03
N GLU A 625 -36.65 -11.43 -18.30
CA GLU A 625 -37.25 -11.89 -19.55
C GLU A 625 -38.71 -11.44 -19.73
N PHE A 626 -39.40 -11.14 -18.62
CA PHE A 626 -40.83 -10.78 -18.61
C PHE A 626 -41.08 -9.32 -18.22
N ALA A 627 -40.01 -8.56 -17.94
CA ALA A 627 -40.13 -7.14 -17.72
C ALA A 627 -40.58 -6.44 -19.00
N GLU A 628 -41.31 -5.34 -18.84
CA GLU A 628 -41.64 -4.46 -19.97
C GLU A 628 -40.37 -4.06 -20.71
N LYS A 629 -40.51 -3.80 -22.02
CA LYS A 629 -39.37 -3.38 -22.83
C LYS A 629 -38.79 -2.09 -22.25
N ARG A 630 -37.49 -2.14 -21.97
CA ARG A 630 -36.71 -0.99 -21.54
C ARG A 630 -36.91 0.19 -22.50
N HIS A 631 -37.12 1.37 -21.96
CA HIS A 631 -37.20 2.61 -22.73
C HIS A 631 -35.89 2.82 -23.52
N SER A 632 -35.97 3.21 -24.79
CA SER A 632 -34.77 3.37 -25.64
C SER A 632 -33.79 4.39 -25.07
N GLU A 633 -34.32 5.44 -24.43
CA GLU A 633 -33.56 6.52 -23.81
C GLU A 633 -33.18 6.25 -22.33
N ALA A 634 -33.43 5.04 -21.80
CA ALA A 634 -32.94 4.66 -20.48
C ALA A 634 -31.42 4.43 -20.53
N ILE A 635 -30.64 5.13 -19.72
CA ILE A 635 -29.17 5.11 -19.74
C ILE A 635 -28.59 4.67 -18.39
N TYR A 636 -27.93 3.50 -18.38
CA TYR A 636 -27.27 2.91 -17.20
C TYR A 636 -25.74 2.95 -17.25
N THR A 637 -25.18 3.77 -18.14
CA THR A 637 -23.77 4.13 -18.13
C THR A 637 -23.60 5.46 -17.40
N SER A 638 -22.55 5.52 -16.58
CA SER A 638 -22.21 6.72 -15.82
C SER A 638 -21.90 7.89 -16.79
N ARG A 639 -22.54 9.05 -16.58
CA ARG A 639 -22.37 10.25 -17.43
C ARG A 639 -22.44 11.56 -16.61
N PRO A 640 -21.95 12.70 -17.14
CA PRO A 640 -22.15 14.00 -16.49
C PRO A 640 -23.63 14.36 -16.49
N LEU A 641 -24.10 14.91 -15.38
CA LEU A 641 -25.50 15.30 -15.18
C LEU A 641 -25.68 16.81 -14.94
N SER A 642 -24.59 17.59 -14.97
CA SER A 642 -24.62 19.03 -14.73
C SER A 642 -25.63 19.77 -15.62
N ALA A 643 -25.71 19.43 -16.91
CA ALA A 643 -26.65 20.03 -17.85
C ALA A 643 -28.13 19.72 -17.49
N LEU A 644 -28.42 18.50 -17.02
CA LEU A 644 -29.76 18.12 -16.60
C LEU A 644 -30.14 18.81 -15.28
N ILE A 645 -29.22 18.85 -14.32
CA ILE A 645 -29.45 19.43 -13.00
C ILE A 645 -29.57 20.95 -13.07
N SER A 646 -28.79 21.62 -13.93
CA SER A 646 -28.94 23.06 -14.17
C SER A 646 -30.35 23.40 -14.69
N LYS A 647 -30.90 22.58 -15.60
CA LYS A 647 -32.29 22.70 -16.04
C LYS A 647 -33.26 22.47 -14.86
N CYS A 648 -33.04 21.44 -14.03
CA CYS A 648 -33.85 21.22 -12.83
C CYS A 648 -33.90 22.45 -11.92
N SER A 649 -32.74 23.04 -11.61
CA SER A 649 -32.63 24.21 -10.73
C SER A 649 -33.32 25.44 -11.30
N SER A 650 -33.25 25.68 -12.61
CA SER A 650 -33.94 26.81 -13.27
C SER A 650 -35.46 26.67 -13.22
N VAL A 651 -35.98 25.46 -13.35
CA VAL A 651 -37.43 25.19 -13.28
C VAL A 651 -37.92 25.23 -11.82
N TYR A 652 -37.17 24.67 -10.86
CA TYR A 652 -37.54 24.68 -9.44
C TYR A 652 -37.53 26.11 -8.83
N SER A 653 -36.63 26.97 -9.31
CA SER A 653 -36.60 28.39 -8.93
C SER A 653 -37.73 29.20 -9.58
N SER A 654 -38.24 28.78 -10.74
CA SER A 654 -39.44 29.37 -11.35
C SER A 654 -40.75 28.89 -10.71
N SER A 655 -40.80 27.65 -10.20
CA SER A 655 -41.98 27.07 -9.57
C SER A 655 -42.11 27.34 -8.06
N THR A 656 -41.15 28.06 -7.46
CA THR A 656 -41.22 28.50 -6.06
C THR A 656 -42.04 29.79 -5.87
N ILE A 657 -42.65 30.32 -6.94
CA ILE A 657 -43.70 31.34 -6.84
C ILE A 657 -45.07 30.63 -6.88
N SER A 658 -45.68 30.58 -5.69
CA SER A 658 -47.05 30.14 -5.35
C SER A 658 -47.45 28.68 -5.62
N PHE A 659 -47.32 27.85 -4.59
CA PHE A 659 -48.44 26.99 -4.17
C PHE A 659 -48.73 27.28 -2.70
N GLY A 660 -49.46 28.37 -2.48
CA GLY A 660 -50.12 28.63 -1.22
C GLY A 660 -51.16 27.54 -0.97
N SER A 661 -51.10 26.98 0.24
CA SER A 661 -52.16 26.29 0.96
C SER A 661 -53.57 26.55 0.41
N ASN A 662 -54.18 25.54 -0.23
CA ASN A 662 -55.63 25.44 -0.38
C ASN A 662 -56.01 24.01 -0.82
N TYR A 663 -55.91 23.04 0.09
CA TYR A 663 -56.75 21.83 0.05
C TYR A 663 -56.88 21.27 1.48
N ILE A 664 -57.65 21.98 2.32
CA ILE A 664 -58.36 21.38 3.45
C ILE A 664 -59.81 21.87 3.38
N SER A 665 -60.73 20.92 3.60
CA SER A 665 -62.18 21.03 3.79
C SER A 665 -63.08 21.04 2.54
N LYS A 666 -63.66 19.87 2.25
CA LYS A 666 -65.11 19.70 1.99
C LYS A 666 -65.44 18.21 1.89
N LEU A 667 -66.19 17.74 2.89
CA LEU A 667 -66.94 16.47 3.13
C LEU A 667 -66.87 16.34 4.66
N ASP A 668 -67.88 16.61 5.49
CA ASP A 668 -69.30 16.28 5.41
C ASP A 668 -70.15 17.33 6.15
N THR A 669 -71.34 17.64 5.62
CA THR A 669 -72.56 17.95 6.39
C THR A 669 -73.79 17.97 5.47
N GLY A 670 -74.79 17.14 5.80
CA GLY A 670 -76.18 17.14 5.29
C GLY A 670 -76.39 16.26 4.05
N ARG A 671 -77.27 15.25 4.04
CA ARG A 671 -78.47 14.94 4.83
C ARG A 671 -78.62 13.44 5.00
#